data_AF-A0A337SX86-F1
#
_entry.id   AF-A0A337SX86-F1
#
_cell.length_a   1.000
_cell.length_b   1.000
_cell.length_c   1.000
_cell.angle_alpha   90.00
_cell.angle_beta   90.00
_cell.angle_gamma   90.00
#
_symmetry.space_group_name_H-M   'P 1'
#
loop_
_entity.id
_entity.type
_entity.pdbx_description
1 polymer ?
#
loop_
_entity_poly.entity_id
_entity_poly.type
_entity_poly.pdbx_seq_one_letter_code
_entity_poly.pdbx_strand_id
1 'polypeptide(L)'
;MGAAPGTPSSLRRLPLLSVLLLPLLGGAQAAIVFIKEPSSQDALQGRRALLRCEVETPGPVHVYWLLDGAPVQDTERRFAQGSSLSFAAVDRLQDSGAFQCVARDNATGEEARSANASFNIKWIETGPVVLKHPASEAEIQPQTQVTLHCHIDGHPRPTYQWFRDGSPLSDGQSNHTVSSKERNLTLRPASPEHSGVYSCCAQNAFGQTCSSQNFTLSIADESFARVVLAPRDMVVARNEEAMFHCQFSAQPPPSLQWVFEDETPITNRSRPPHLRRATVFANGSLLLTQVRPRNAGVYRCIGQGQRGPPVVLEATLHLAEIEDMPPFEPRVFTAGSEERVACLPPQGLPEPSVWWEHAGVRLPTRGRVFQEGHELVFASTTESDAGVYTCHAANLAGQRRQDVNITVATVPTWLKKPQDSQLEEGKPGYLHCLTQATPKPTVVWYRNQMLISEDSRFEVSKNGTLRINSVEVYDGTWYRCVSSTPAGSVEAQARVQVLDGSSLPEWVTDNAGTLHFSRVTRDDAGNYTCIASNGLQGQIRAHVQLTVAVFITFKVEPERTTVYQGHTALLRCEAQGDPKPLIQWKGKDRILDPTKLGPRMHIFQNGSLVIHDVAPEDSGRYTCIAGNSCNIKHTEAPLYVVDKPVLEESEGLGSPPPYKMIQTIGLSVGAAVAYIIAVLGLMFYCKKRCKAKRLQKQPEGEEPEMECLNGGPLQNGQPSAEIQEEVALTSLGSGPAATNKRHSTSDKMHFPRTSLQPITTLGKSEFGEVFLAKAQGLEEGVAETLVLVKSLQSRDEQQQLDFRREFEMFGKLNHANVVRLLGLCREAEPHYMVLEYVDLGDLKQFLRISQSKDEKLKSQPLSTKQKVSLCTQVALGMEHLSNNRFVHKDLAARNCLVSAQRQVKVSALGLSKDVYNSEYYHFRQAWVPLRWMSPEAILEGDFSTKSDVWAFGVLMWEVFTHGEMPHGGQADDEVLADLQAGKARLPQPEGCPSKLYRLMQRCWALSPKDRPSFSEIANTLGDNPADSKP
;
A
#
# COMPACT_ATOMS: atom_id res chain seq x y z
N MET A 1 -42.86 -41.67 65.07
CA MET A 1 -41.49 -42.06 64.71
C MET A 1 -40.58 -41.00 65.33
N GLY A 2 -39.62 -41.25 66.21
CA GLY A 2 -39.03 -42.50 66.73
C GLY A 2 -37.49 -42.40 66.67
N ALA A 3 -36.69 -42.72 67.69
CA ALA A 3 -36.98 -43.14 69.07
C ALA A 3 -35.77 -42.83 69.99
N ALA A 4 -35.97 -42.86 71.32
CA ALA A 4 -34.89 -42.99 72.32
C ALA A 4 -34.66 -44.49 72.66
N PRO A 5 -33.49 -44.91 73.19
CA PRO A 5 -33.16 -44.78 74.64
C PRO A 5 -31.65 -44.48 74.89
N GLY A 6 -31.12 -44.37 76.12
CA GLY A 6 -31.71 -44.37 77.47
C GLY A 6 -30.65 -44.40 78.58
N THR A 7 -31.07 -44.38 79.86
CA THR A 7 -30.23 -44.62 81.06
C THR A 7 -30.45 -46.07 81.57
N PRO A 8 -29.67 -46.61 82.55
CA PRO A 8 -30.08 -46.45 83.96
C PRO A 8 -28.97 -46.60 85.05
N SER A 9 -29.34 -46.28 86.32
CA SER A 9 -29.03 -46.96 87.63
C SER A 9 -27.62 -47.56 87.92
N SER A 10 -27.04 -47.52 89.14
CA SER A 10 -27.55 -47.47 90.54
C SER A 10 -26.41 -47.03 91.50
N LEU A 11 -26.39 -47.11 92.85
CA LEU A 11 -27.25 -47.72 93.90
C LEU A 11 -27.15 -46.91 95.24
N ARG A 12 -27.01 -47.57 96.41
CA ARG A 12 -26.84 -47.01 97.77
C ARG A 12 -26.04 -47.97 98.66
N ARG A 13 -25.36 -47.48 99.72
CA ARG A 13 -25.40 -48.04 101.10
C ARG A 13 -24.72 -47.15 102.17
N LEU A 14 -25.16 -47.36 103.41
CA LEU A 14 -24.69 -46.91 104.74
C LEU A 14 -24.70 -48.18 105.65
N PRO A 15 -24.35 -48.21 106.97
CA PRO A 15 -23.85 -47.18 107.91
C PRO A 15 -22.65 -47.63 108.84
N LEU A 16 -22.25 -46.77 109.80
CA LEU A 16 -21.80 -47.00 111.21
C LEU A 16 -20.98 -48.25 111.65
N LEU A 17 -19.86 -48.07 112.40
CA LEU A 17 -19.70 -48.51 113.83
C LEU A 17 -18.32 -48.24 114.52
N SER A 18 -18.40 -47.98 115.85
CA SER A 18 -17.51 -48.24 117.01
C SER A 18 -15.96 -48.08 117.07
N VAL A 19 -15.55 -47.38 118.15
CA VAL A 19 -14.26 -47.21 118.86
C VAL A 19 -13.53 -48.50 119.33
N LEU A 20 -12.17 -48.53 119.33
CA LEU A 20 -11.20 -49.21 120.25
C LEU A 20 -9.72 -49.00 119.72
N LEU A 21 -8.59 -49.24 120.43
CA LEU A 21 -8.06 -48.56 121.64
C LEU A 21 -6.53 -48.86 121.89
N LEU A 22 -5.74 -47.82 122.27
CA LEU A 22 -4.36 -47.81 122.87
C LEU A 22 -3.08 -48.30 122.09
N PRO A 23 -1.83 -47.91 122.51
CA PRO A 23 -0.56 -48.04 121.73
C PRO A 23 0.62 -48.72 122.50
N LEU A 24 1.87 -48.64 121.98
CA LEU A 24 3.14 -48.69 122.77
C LEU A 24 4.39 -48.15 122.01
N LEU A 25 5.59 -48.19 122.63
CA LEU A 25 6.78 -47.32 122.36
C LEU A 25 8.08 -48.07 121.97
N GLY A 26 9.05 -47.37 121.34
CA GLY A 26 10.46 -47.80 121.19
C GLY A 26 11.31 -46.94 120.22
N GLY A 27 12.61 -46.75 120.49
CA GLY A 27 13.59 -46.03 119.65
C GLY A 27 15.03 -46.56 119.89
N ALA A 28 16.15 -45.94 119.49
CA ALA A 28 16.42 -44.79 118.62
C ALA A 28 17.91 -44.84 118.18
N GLN A 29 18.28 -44.21 117.04
CA GLN A 29 19.67 -44.03 116.60
C GLN A 29 19.82 -42.62 116.00
N ALA A 30 20.97 -41.97 116.21
CA ALA A 30 21.14 -40.54 115.94
C ALA A 30 21.31 -40.23 114.44
N ALA A 31 20.26 -39.68 113.84
CA ALA A 31 20.21 -39.25 112.43
C ALA A 31 20.47 -37.74 112.28
N ILE A 32 20.58 -37.26 111.04
CA ILE A 32 20.63 -35.83 110.68
C ILE A 32 19.38 -35.10 111.22
N VAL A 33 19.56 -33.98 111.93
CA VAL A 33 18.46 -33.21 112.55
C VAL A 33 18.33 -31.83 111.91
N PHE A 34 17.11 -31.48 111.50
CA PHE A 34 16.76 -30.11 111.11
C PHE A 34 16.54 -29.26 112.37
N ILE A 35 17.39 -28.26 112.61
CA ILE A 35 17.17 -27.20 113.61
C ILE A 35 15.90 -26.41 113.25
N LYS A 36 15.71 -26.21 111.94
CA LYS A 36 14.58 -25.46 111.38
C LYS A 36 14.18 -26.06 110.05
N GLU A 37 12.92 -26.49 109.98
CA GLU A 37 12.27 -26.89 108.74
C GLU A 37 11.48 -25.73 108.14
N PRO A 38 11.26 -25.73 106.81
CA PRO A 38 10.40 -24.74 106.19
C PRO A 38 8.93 -25.00 106.51
N SER A 39 8.18 -23.93 106.74
CA SER A 39 6.73 -23.95 106.93
C SER A 39 6.02 -23.35 105.71
N SER A 40 4.88 -23.91 105.30
CA SER A 40 3.99 -23.24 104.34
C SER A 40 3.55 -21.86 104.86
N GLN A 41 3.45 -20.88 103.96
CA GLN A 41 3.16 -19.49 104.30
C GLN A 41 2.38 -18.77 103.18
N ASP A 42 1.65 -17.72 103.54
CA ASP A 42 1.05 -16.81 102.55
C ASP A 42 2.15 -16.09 101.76
N ALA A 43 1.95 -15.92 100.45
CA ALA A 43 2.77 -15.07 99.60
C ALA A 43 1.90 -14.20 98.68
N LEU A 44 2.51 -13.15 98.13
CA LEU A 44 1.89 -12.24 97.18
C LEU A 44 2.62 -12.35 95.84
N GLN A 45 1.86 -12.45 94.74
CA GLN A 45 2.40 -12.46 93.39
C GLN A 45 3.38 -11.29 93.20
N GLY A 46 4.60 -11.58 92.72
CA GLY A 46 5.63 -10.56 92.44
C GLY A 46 6.36 -9.99 93.67
N ARG A 47 6.18 -10.53 94.88
CA ARG A 47 6.90 -10.09 96.10
C ARG A 47 7.98 -11.08 96.53
N ARG A 48 8.97 -10.59 97.30
CA ARG A 48 10.04 -11.41 97.89
C ARG A 48 9.53 -12.37 98.96
N ALA A 49 10.11 -13.56 99.04
CA ALA A 49 9.87 -14.54 100.09
C ALA A 49 11.12 -15.39 100.40
N LEU A 50 11.10 -16.16 101.48
CA LEU A 50 12.20 -17.02 101.91
C LEU A 50 11.63 -18.26 102.61
N LEU A 51 12.01 -19.46 102.16
CA LEU A 51 11.78 -20.72 102.86
C LEU A 51 13.06 -21.08 103.60
N ARG A 52 13.00 -21.12 104.93
CA ARG A 52 14.18 -21.36 105.77
C ARG A 52 14.40 -22.85 105.98
N CYS A 53 15.65 -23.27 105.94
CA CYS A 53 16.10 -24.59 106.37
C CYS A 53 17.45 -24.44 107.07
N GLU A 54 17.59 -25.02 108.26
CA GLU A 54 18.78 -24.95 109.13
C GLU A 54 18.98 -26.36 109.74
N VAL A 55 20.20 -26.91 109.72
CA VAL A 55 20.51 -28.34 109.97
C VAL A 55 21.73 -28.45 110.89
N GLU A 56 21.70 -29.41 111.83
CA GLU A 56 22.80 -29.67 112.77
C GLU A 56 23.36 -31.08 112.60
N THR A 57 24.67 -31.17 112.37
CA THR A 57 25.41 -32.44 112.22
C THR A 57 26.84 -32.30 112.76
N PRO A 58 27.45 -33.39 113.28
CA PRO A 58 28.84 -33.39 113.72
C PRO A 58 29.86 -33.43 112.56
N GLY A 59 29.40 -33.44 111.31
CA GLY A 59 30.22 -33.49 110.09
C GLY A 59 29.64 -32.64 108.94
N PRO A 60 30.39 -32.44 107.86
CA PRO A 60 30.00 -31.56 106.75
C PRO A 60 28.87 -32.16 105.90
N VAL A 61 27.71 -31.49 105.90
CA VAL A 61 26.54 -31.82 105.07
C VAL A 61 26.45 -30.95 103.82
N HIS A 62 25.91 -31.52 102.74
CA HIS A 62 25.48 -30.82 101.54
C HIS A 62 23.95 -30.66 101.57
N VAL A 63 23.46 -29.41 101.53
CA VAL A 63 22.02 -29.09 101.57
C VAL A 63 21.56 -28.62 100.19
N TYR A 64 20.43 -29.15 99.73
CA TYR A 64 19.79 -28.78 98.46
C TYR A 64 18.26 -28.86 98.56
N TRP A 65 17.57 -28.31 97.58
CA TRP A 65 16.11 -28.18 97.59
C TRP A 65 15.45 -28.99 96.47
N LEU A 66 14.28 -29.54 96.76
CA LEU A 66 13.37 -30.13 95.80
C LEU A 66 12.10 -29.28 95.69
N LEU A 67 11.48 -29.28 94.51
CA LEU A 67 10.11 -28.82 94.26
C LEU A 67 9.35 -29.98 93.63
N ASP A 68 8.30 -30.44 94.30
CA ASP A 68 7.48 -31.61 93.91
C ASP A 68 8.33 -32.86 93.62
N GLY A 69 9.45 -33.01 94.34
CA GLY A 69 10.41 -34.10 94.21
C GLY A 69 11.56 -33.88 93.21
N ALA A 70 11.48 -32.86 92.35
CA ALA A 70 12.53 -32.54 91.37
C ALA A 70 13.55 -31.52 91.93
N PRO A 71 14.87 -31.66 91.65
CA PRO A 71 15.88 -30.71 92.14
C PRO A 71 15.65 -29.28 91.65
N VAL A 72 15.66 -28.33 92.59
CA VAL A 72 15.59 -26.89 92.28
C VAL A 72 16.94 -26.42 91.74
N GLN A 73 16.94 -25.93 90.51
CA GLN A 73 18.05 -25.17 89.93
C GLN A 73 17.96 -23.71 90.38
N ASP A 74 19.12 -23.10 90.62
CA ASP A 74 19.22 -21.67 90.97
C ASP A 74 19.00 -20.77 89.75
N THR A 75 18.29 -19.66 89.98
CA THR A 75 17.89 -18.67 88.98
C THR A 75 17.88 -17.28 89.61
N GLU A 76 17.92 -16.21 88.82
CA GLU A 76 17.79 -14.82 89.33
C GLU A 76 16.52 -14.60 90.18
N ARG A 77 15.46 -15.37 89.91
CA ARG A 77 14.16 -15.27 90.60
C ARG A 77 14.09 -16.13 91.87
N ARG A 78 14.76 -17.28 91.89
CA ARG A 78 14.69 -18.30 92.96
C ARG A 78 16.04 -19.01 93.07
N PHE A 79 16.71 -18.88 94.22
CA PHE A 79 18.09 -19.36 94.42
C PHE A 79 18.38 -19.77 95.87
N ALA A 80 19.35 -20.65 96.08
CA ALA A 80 19.83 -21.05 97.39
C ALA A 80 20.63 -19.92 98.06
N GLN A 81 20.31 -19.65 99.33
CA GLN A 81 20.96 -18.63 100.16
C GLN A 81 21.43 -19.30 101.46
N GLY A 82 22.64 -19.86 101.40
CA GLY A 82 23.08 -20.86 102.38
C GLY A 82 22.23 -22.12 102.24
N SER A 83 21.74 -22.65 103.36
CA SER A 83 20.82 -23.79 103.40
C SER A 83 19.35 -23.43 103.07
N SER A 84 18.99 -22.14 103.00
CA SER A 84 17.60 -21.66 102.80
C SER A 84 17.30 -21.32 101.34
N LEU A 85 16.05 -21.43 100.88
CA LEU A 85 15.65 -21.11 99.50
C LEU A 85 14.99 -19.73 99.42
N SER A 86 15.60 -18.82 98.67
CA SER A 86 15.26 -17.40 98.58
C SER A 86 14.54 -17.07 97.27
N PHE A 87 13.53 -16.21 97.32
CA PHE A 87 12.68 -15.85 96.18
C PHE A 87 12.72 -14.33 96.00
N ALA A 88 13.27 -13.87 94.87
CA ALA A 88 13.31 -12.45 94.50
C ALA A 88 11.93 -11.91 94.12
N ALA A 89 11.08 -12.77 93.54
CA ALA A 89 9.66 -12.52 93.28
C ALA A 89 8.93 -13.87 93.19
N VAL A 90 7.93 -14.12 94.04
CA VAL A 90 7.11 -15.35 94.01
C VAL A 90 6.15 -15.31 92.82
N ASP A 91 6.01 -16.44 92.12
CA ASP A 91 5.11 -16.61 90.98
C ASP A 91 4.10 -17.77 91.16
N ARG A 92 2.83 -17.48 90.85
CA ARG A 92 1.67 -18.36 91.02
C ARG A 92 1.69 -19.63 90.16
N LEU A 93 2.45 -19.67 89.06
CA LEU A 93 2.52 -20.84 88.17
C LEU A 93 3.83 -21.62 88.32
N GLN A 94 4.91 -20.97 88.78
CA GLN A 94 6.25 -21.57 88.89
C GLN A 94 6.65 -21.95 90.33
N ASP A 95 6.00 -21.39 91.35
CA ASP A 95 6.25 -21.69 92.77
C ASP A 95 5.03 -22.32 93.47
N SER A 96 3.99 -22.67 92.70
CA SER A 96 2.84 -23.44 93.19
C SER A 96 3.18 -24.93 93.29
N GLY A 97 3.78 -25.35 94.40
CA GLY A 97 4.15 -26.73 94.65
C GLY A 97 4.68 -26.97 96.07
N ALA A 98 5.12 -28.20 96.32
CA ALA A 98 5.72 -28.62 97.58
C ALA A 98 7.25 -28.52 97.53
N PHE A 99 7.82 -27.51 98.18
CA PHE A 99 9.24 -27.37 98.41
C PHE A 99 9.70 -28.23 99.59
N GLN A 100 10.77 -29.01 99.42
CA GLN A 100 11.37 -29.84 100.46
C GLN A 100 12.86 -29.56 100.56
N CYS A 101 13.37 -29.36 101.77
CA CYS A 101 14.81 -29.27 102.03
C CYS A 101 15.39 -30.67 102.22
N VAL A 102 16.52 -30.97 101.57
CA VAL A 102 17.23 -32.24 101.68
C VAL A 102 18.66 -31.98 102.14
N ALA A 103 19.07 -32.65 103.21
CA ALA A 103 20.41 -32.57 103.76
C ALA A 103 21.08 -33.94 103.65
N ARG A 104 22.28 -33.96 103.08
CA ARG A 104 23.06 -35.18 102.84
C ARG A 104 24.39 -35.12 103.55
N ASP A 105 24.72 -36.14 104.34
CA ASP A 105 26.07 -36.27 104.92
C ASP A 105 27.06 -36.64 103.81
N ASN A 106 28.16 -35.89 103.71
CA ASN A 106 29.10 -36.00 102.60
C ASN A 106 30.17 -37.10 102.82
N ALA A 107 30.14 -37.81 103.95
CA ALA A 107 31.05 -38.89 104.31
C ALA A 107 30.34 -40.26 104.43
N THR A 108 29.14 -40.32 105.00
CA THR A 108 28.31 -41.55 105.04
C THR A 108 27.41 -41.68 103.81
N GLY A 109 27.04 -40.56 103.19
CA GLY A 109 26.12 -40.51 102.05
C GLY A 109 24.64 -40.57 102.42
N GLU A 110 24.28 -40.64 103.71
CA GLU A 110 22.89 -40.65 104.20
C GLU A 110 22.16 -39.33 103.91
N GLU A 111 20.86 -39.41 103.61
CA GLU A 111 19.99 -38.25 103.33
C GLU A 111 18.83 -38.16 104.34
N ALA A 112 18.61 -36.96 104.88
CA ALA A 112 17.39 -36.60 105.61
C ALA A 112 16.62 -35.51 104.85
N ARG A 113 15.31 -35.46 105.05
CA ARG A 113 14.39 -34.59 104.28
C ARG A 113 13.38 -33.94 105.22
N SER A 114 13.16 -32.64 105.06
CA SER A 114 12.22 -31.87 105.88
C SER A 114 10.76 -32.20 105.56
N ALA A 115 9.83 -31.66 106.34
CA ALA A 115 8.47 -31.44 105.92
C ALA A 115 8.39 -30.62 104.60
N ASN A 116 7.30 -30.79 103.87
CA ASN A 116 7.00 -30.03 102.67
C ASN A 116 6.39 -28.67 103.02
N ALA A 117 6.91 -27.60 102.42
CA ALA A 117 6.39 -26.24 102.51
C ALA A 117 5.88 -25.75 101.16
N SER A 118 4.84 -24.92 101.17
CA SER A 118 4.19 -24.38 99.98
C SER A 118 3.74 -22.95 100.19
N PHE A 119 3.59 -22.20 99.10
CA PHE A 119 3.05 -20.84 99.16
C PHE A 119 1.55 -20.80 98.88
N ASN A 120 0.79 -20.12 99.76
CA ASN A 120 -0.58 -19.73 99.48
C ASN A 120 -0.58 -18.36 98.80
N ILE A 121 -0.57 -18.36 97.46
CA ILE A 121 -0.28 -17.16 96.65
C ILE A 121 -1.57 -16.38 96.37
N LYS A 122 -1.64 -15.12 96.83
CA LYS A 122 -2.81 -14.23 96.70
C LYS A 122 -2.62 -13.18 95.59
N TRP A 123 -3.71 -12.84 94.90
CA TRP A 123 -3.73 -11.94 93.74
C TRP A 123 -5.02 -11.10 93.66
N ILE A 124 -5.12 -10.19 92.68
CA ILE A 124 -6.31 -9.37 92.34
C ILE A 124 -6.52 -9.44 90.82
N GLU A 125 -7.77 -9.44 90.37
CA GLU A 125 -8.17 -9.31 88.96
C GLU A 125 -9.16 -8.14 88.82
N THR A 126 -9.08 -7.39 87.71
CA THR A 126 -9.96 -6.25 87.40
C THR A 126 -10.86 -6.58 86.23
N GLY A 127 -12.18 -6.69 86.45
CA GLY A 127 -13.19 -7.01 85.43
C GLY A 127 -14.41 -6.07 85.45
N PRO A 128 -15.16 -5.99 84.34
CA PRO A 128 -16.30 -5.08 84.18
C PRO A 128 -17.64 -5.64 84.71
N VAL A 129 -18.58 -4.74 85.03
CA VAL A 129 -19.97 -5.08 85.40
C VAL A 129 -20.82 -5.26 84.14
N VAL A 130 -21.69 -6.27 84.13
CA VAL A 130 -22.52 -6.62 82.96
C VAL A 130 -23.99 -6.80 83.35
N LEU A 131 -24.88 -6.18 82.57
CA LEU A 131 -26.33 -6.40 82.63
C LEU A 131 -26.74 -7.55 81.70
N LYS A 132 -27.75 -8.35 82.07
CA LYS A 132 -28.34 -9.38 81.19
C LYS A 132 -29.85 -9.47 81.34
N HIS A 133 -30.54 -9.55 80.20
CA HIS A 133 -31.99 -9.70 80.05
C HIS A 133 -32.81 -8.50 80.60
N PRO A 134 -34.08 -8.26 80.15
CA PRO A 134 -34.98 -9.11 79.35
C PRO A 134 -34.57 -9.29 77.87
N ALA A 135 -35.38 -10.04 77.13
CA ALA A 135 -35.31 -10.12 75.67
C ALA A 135 -35.55 -8.74 75.00
N SER A 136 -35.37 -8.69 73.69
CA SER A 136 -35.40 -7.47 72.86
C SER A 136 -36.60 -6.56 73.08
N GLU A 137 -36.37 -5.26 72.92
CA GLU A 137 -37.29 -4.12 73.13
C GLU A 137 -38.69 -4.25 72.50
N ALA A 138 -38.86 -5.12 71.48
CA ALA A 138 -40.11 -5.31 70.76
C ALA A 138 -41.19 -6.16 71.47
N GLU A 139 -40.88 -6.88 72.56
CA GLU A 139 -41.76 -7.93 73.11
C GLU A 139 -42.52 -7.57 74.42
N ILE A 140 -42.35 -6.36 74.96
CA ILE A 140 -42.88 -5.99 76.29
C ILE A 140 -44.27 -5.33 76.20
N GLN A 141 -45.31 -6.12 76.47
CA GLN A 141 -46.70 -5.67 76.51
C GLN A 141 -47.06 -4.98 77.85
N PRO A 142 -48.04 -4.06 77.89
CA PRO A 142 -48.57 -3.49 79.13
C PRO A 142 -48.99 -4.55 80.15
N GLN A 143 -48.86 -4.22 81.43
CA GLN A 143 -49.13 -5.08 82.60
C GLN A 143 -48.32 -6.38 82.73
N THR A 144 -47.35 -6.64 81.84
CA THR A 144 -46.35 -7.70 82.08
C THR A 144 -45.43 -7.36 83.26
N GLN A 145 -44.71 -8.36 83.78
CA GLN A 145 -43.60 -8.13 84.71
C GLN A 145 -42.30 -8.01 83.93
N VAL A 146 -41.50 -6.98 84.23
CA VAL A 146 -40.13 -6.83 83.71
C VAL A 146 -39.13 -6.99 84.86
N THR A 147 -38.06 -7.75 84.64
CA THR A 147 -36.96 -7.94 85.60
C THR A 147 -35.62 -7.76 84.91
N LEU A 148 -34.75 -6.93 85.51
CA LEU A 148 -33.38 -6.63 85.07
C LEU A 148 -32.37 -7.24 86.05
N HIS A 149 -31.32 -7.89 85.53
CA HIS A 149 -30.29 -8.57 86.32
C HIS A 149 -28.92 -7.87 86.23
N CYS A 150 -28.26 -7.65 87.37
CA CYS A 150 -26.94 -7.03 87.45
C CYS A 150 -25.88 -8.01 87.99
N HIS A 151 -24.89 -8.35 87.15
CA HIS A 151 -23.90 -9.39 87.42
C HIS A 151 -22.51 -8.78 87.72
N ILE A 152 -21.97 -9.10 88.89
CA ILE A 152 -20.78 -8.46 89.50
C ILE A 152 -20.04 -9.51 90.37
N ASP A 153 -18.73 -9.64 90.21
CA ASP A 153 -17.86 -10.40 91.13
C ASP A 153 -16.74 -9.53 91.73
N GLY A 154 -16.20 -9.94 92.87
CA GLY A 154 -15.09 -9.25 93.53
C GLY A 154 -14.93 -9.59 95.02
N HIS A 155 -13.71 -9.38 95.54
CA HIS A 155 -13.39 -9.57 96.96
C HIS A 155 -12.56 -8.39 97.51
N PRO A 156 -12.92 -7.77 98.66
CA PRO A 156 -14.13 -7.98 99.45
C PRO A 156 -15.41 -7.75 98.64
N ARG A 157 -16.50 -8.41 99.05
CA ARG A 157 -17.76 -8.45 98.28
C ARG A 157 -18.29 -7.02 98.01
N PRO A 158 -18.55 -6.65 96.74
CA PRO A 158 -19.03 -5.31 96.42
C PRO A 158 -20.51 -5.10 96.78
N THR A 159 -20.87 -3.85 97.06
CA THR A 159 -22.26 -3.37 97.09
C THR A 159 -22.68 -2.87 95.70
N TYR A 160 -23.97 -2.65 95.47
CA TYR A 160 -24.52 -2.23 94.18
C TYR A 160 -25.70 -1.25 94.34
N GLN A 161 -25.97 -0.46 93.29
CA GLN A 161 -27.13 0.44 93.20
C GLN A 161 -27.61 0.59 91.75
N TRP A 162 -28.93 0.71 91.57
CA TRP A 162 -29.60 0.88 90.27
C TRP A 162 -29.98 2.34 89.99
N PHE A 163 -30.03 2.71 88.72
CA PHE A 163 -30.42 4.04 88.24
C PHE A 163 -31.44 3.92 87.10
N ARG A 164 -32.30 4.93 86.94
CA ARG A 164 -33.13 5.19 85.76
C ARG A 164 -32.93 6.64 85.32
N ASP A 165 -32.61 6.85 84.05
CA ASP A 165 -32.35 8.17 83.43
C ASP A 165 -31.35 9.02 84.25
N GLY A 166 -30.32 8.36 84.77
CA GLY A 166 -29.29 8.95 85.64
C GLY A 166 -29.70 9.18 87.11
N SER A 167 -30.97 9.00 87.46
CA SER A 167 -31.47 9.16 88.84
C SER A 167 -31.42 7.84 89.62
N PRO A 168 -30.92 7.82 90.88
CA PRO A 168 -30.82 6.59 91.67
C PRO A 168 -32.20 6.07 92.09
N LEU A 169 -32.40 4.76 91.95
CA LEU A 169 -33.62 4.07 92.39
C LEU A 169 -33.47 3.63 93.86
N SER A 170 -34.41 4.07 94.69
CA SER A 170 -34.49 3.72 96.12
C SER A 170 -35.53 2.63 96.35
N ASP A 171 -35.28 1.72 97.30
CA ASP A 171 -36.23 0.66 97.64
C ASP A 171 -37.49 1.22 98.33
N GLY A 172 -38.65 0.58 98.10
CA GLY A 172 -39.93 0.94 98.74
C GLY A 172 -40.80 2.02 98.08
N GLN A 173 -40.42 2.62 96.94
CA GLN A 173 -41.29 3.55 96.20
C GLN A 173 -42.24 2.83 95.22
N SER A 174 -43.34 2.32 95.78
CA SER A 174 -44.63 1.83 95.21
C SER A 174 -44.68 0.96 93.94
N ASN A 175 -43.89 1.20 92.89
CA ASN A 175 -44.07 0.56 91.56
C ASN A 175 -42.91 -0.38 91.16
N HIS A 176 -41.78 -0.33 91.87
CA HIS A 176 -40.64 -1.23 91.65
C HIS A 176 -40.20 -1.93 92.94
N THR A 177 -39.52 -3.06 92.78
CA THR A 177 -38.97 -3.86 93.88
C THR A 177 -37.52 -4.25 93.57
N VAL A 178 -36.61 -4.07 94.53
CA VAL A 178 -35.19 -4.41 94.38
C VAL A 178 -34.87 -5.64 95.23
N SER A 179 -34.55 -6.76 94.59
CA SER A 179 -34.25 -8.01 95.30
C SER A 179 -32.86 -7.95 95.95
N SER A 180 -32.81 -7.62 97.24
CA SER A 180 -31.58 -7.47 98.03
C SER A 180 -30.68 -8.72 98.05
N LYS A 181 -31.26 -9.92 97.91
CA LYS A 181 -30.52 -11.19 97.83
C LYS A 181 -29.92 -11.47 96.45
N GLU A 182 -30.60 -11.10 95.38
CA GLU A 182 -30.26 -11.54 94.02
C GLU A 182 -29.76 -10.41 93.10
N ARG A 183 -29.77 -9.16 93.59
CA ARG A 183 -29.33 -7.94 92.87
C ARG A 183 -30.20 -7.53 91.67
N ASN A 184 -31.41 -8.09 91.59
CA ASN A 184 -32.36 -7.87 90.49
C ASN A 184 -33.29 -6.69 90.76
N LEU A 185 -33.60 -5.89 89.73
CA LEU A 185 -34.63 -4.84 89.74
C LEU A 185 -35.90 -5.37 89.04
N THR A 186 -37.07 -5.26 89.65
CA THR A 186 -38.34 -5.78 89.11
C THR A 186 -39.45 -4.72 89.11
N LEU A 187 -40.11 -4.57 87.97
CA LEU A 187 -41.21 -3.63 87.72
C LEU A 187 -42.54 -4.40 87.66
N ARG A 188 -43.55 -3.95 88.42
CA ARG A 188 -44.87 -4.60 88.52
C ARG A 188 -45.98 -3.60 88.86
N PRO A 189 -47.05 -3.46 88.04
CA PRO A 189 -47.15 -3.87 86.63
C PRO A 189 -46.33 -2.94 85.71
N ALA A 190 -45.90 -3.43 84.54
CA ALA A 190 -45.30 -2.58 83.52
C ALA A 190 -46.35 -1.66 82.86
N SER A 191 -45.97 -0.41 82.57
CA SER A 191 -46.82 0.63 81.97
C SER A 191 -45.93 1.71 81.31
N PRO A 192 -46.46 2.53 80.38
CA PRO A 192 -45.65 3.45 79.57
C PRO A 192 -44.72 4.38 80.35
N GLU A 193 -45.12 4.85 81.54
CA GLU A 193 -44.33 5.71 82.44
C GLU A 193 -43.13 5.01 83.13
N HIS A 194 -42.97 3.70 82.92
CA HIS A 194 -41.78 2.94 83.28
C HIS A 194 -40.74 2.87 82.15
N SER A 195 -41.05 3.38 80.95
CA SER A 195 -40.07 3.52 79.87
C SER A 195 -38.93 4.46 80.29
N GLY A 196 -37.70 4.18 79.85
CA GLY A 196 -36.50 4.92 80.26
C GLY A 196 -35.21 4.10 80.18
N VAL A 197 -34.08 4.71 80.52
CA VAL A 197 -32.73 4.14 80.39
C VAL A 197 -32.19 3.71 81.76
N TYR A 198 -31.96 2.42 81.94
CA TYR A 198 -31.54 1.80 83.21
C TYR A 198 -30.06 1.44 83.23
N SER A 199 -29.41 1.56 84.40
CA SER A 199 -28.02 1.16 84.62
C SER A 199 -27.77 0.68 86.06
N CYS A 200 -26.65 -0.03 86.29
CA CYS A 200 -26.26 -0.58 87.59
C CYS A 200 -24.79 -0.27 87.89
N CYS A 201 -24.51 0.29 89.07
CA CYS A 201 -23.15 0.57 89.55
C CYS A 201 -22.82 -0.27 90.79
N ALA A 202 -21.54 -0.58 90.98
CA ALA A 202 -21.02 -1.41 92.06
C ALA A 202 -19.71 -0.87 92.64
N GLN A 203 -19.46 -1.10 93.93
CA GLN A 203 -18.29 -0.58 94.63
C GLN A 203 -17.81 -1.51 95.75
N ASN A 204 -16.51 -1.48 96.06
CA ASN A 204 -15.95 -2.04 97.28
C ASN A 204 -14.85 -1.12 97.85
N ALA A 205 -14.15 -1.56 98.90
CA ALA A 205 -13.11 -0.79 99.58
C ALA A 205 -11.87 -0.42 98.72
N PHE A 206 -11.79 -0.90 97.47
CA PHE A 206 -10.65 -0.70 96.57
C PHE A 206 -11.04 -0.11 95.19
N GLY A 207 -12.33 0.16 94.93
CA GLY A 207 -12.76 0.80 93.68
C GLY A 207 -14.28 0.79 93.43
N GLN A 208 -14.68 1.48 92.36
CA GLN A 208 -16.06 1.56 91.86
C GLN A 208 -16.07 1.30 90.34
N THR A 209 -17.13 0.68 89.85
CA THR A 209 -17.34 0.33 88.43
C THR A 209 -18.84 0.28 88.12
N CYS A 210 -19.24 0.48 86.86
CA CYS A 210 -20.64 0.49 86.44
C CYS A 210 -20.84 -0.38 85.20
N SER A 211 -22.10 -0.75 84.94
CA SER A 211 -22.53 -1.47 83.75
C SER A 211 -22.01 -0.80 82.47
N SER A 212 -21.23 -1.52 81.67
CA SER A 212 -20.59 -0.98 80.46
C SER A 212 -21.55 -0.62 79.32
N GLN A 213 -22.82 -1.02 79.44
CA GLN A 213 -23.92 -0.68 78.54
C GLN A 213 -25.16 -0.35 79.41
N ASN A 214 -25.92 0.67 79.00
CA ASN A 214 -27.22 0.98 79.59
C ASN A 214 -28.32 0.16 78.89
N PHE A 215 -29.42 -0.12 79.59
CA PHE A 215 -30.56 -0.86 79.05
C PHE A 215 -31.77 0.06 78.85
N THR A 216 -32.29 0.17 77.62
CA THR A 216 -33.50 0.94 77.32
C THR A 216 -34.75 0.07 77.49
N LEU A 217 -35.73 0.57 78.23
CA LEU A 217 -37.07 -0.02 78.32
C LEU A 217 -38.08 0.87 77.59
N SER A 218 -38.91 0.26 76.75
CA SER A 218 -39.99 0.91 76.00
C SER A 218 -41.26 0.05 76.11
N ILE A 219 -42.39 0.65 76.48
CA ILE A 219 -43.67 -0.06 76.73
C ILE A 219 -44.79 0.63 75.94
N ALA A 220 -45.36 -0.08 74.96
CA ALA A 220 -46.26 0.51 73.98
C ALA A 220 -47.69 0.75 74.49
N ASP A 221 -48.20 1.98 74.37
CA ASP A 221 -49.61 2.34 74.63
C ASP A 221 -50.53 1.68 73.58
N GLU A 222 -51.67 1.13 74.02
CA GLU A 222 -52.67 0.46 73.16
C GLU A 222 -53.76 1.40 72.64
N SER A 223 -53.88 2.60 73.22
CA SER A 223 -54.81 3.64 72.76
C SER A 223 -54.29 4.46 71.56
N PHE A 224 -53.02 4.24 71.18
CA PHE A 224 -52.37 4.84 70.01
C PHE A 224 -52.62 3.96 68.76
N ALA A 225 -52.66 4.57 67.58
CA ALA A 225 -52.78 3.83 66.32
C ALA A 225 -51.47 3.05 66.02
N ARG A 226 -51.59 1.72 65.87
CA ARG A 226 -50.51 0.83 65.43
C ARG A 226 -50.78 0.37 64.00
N VAL A 227 -49.74 0.25 63.17
CA VAL A 227 -49.88 -0.18 61.77
C VAL A 227 -50.13 -1.69 61.71
N VAL A 228 -51.20 -2.11 61.02
CA VAL A 228 -51.50 -3.52 60.74
C VAL A 228 -51.15 -3.86 59.30
N LEU A 229 -51.50 -2.97 58.37
CA LEU A 229 -51.16 -3.11 56.95
C LEU A 229 -50.87 -1.71 56.41
N ALA A 230 -49.65 -1.50 55.92
CA ALA A 230 -49.27 -0.27 55.22
C ALA A 230 -49.57 -0.39 53.73
N PRO A 231 -49.93 0.73 53.05
CA PRO A 231 -49.98 0.76 51.60
C PRO A 231 -48.57 0.64 51.02
N ARG A 232 -48.50 0.41 49.70
CA ARG A 232 -47.26 0.28 48.94
C ARG A 232 -47.38 1.05 47.65
N ASP A 233 -46.27 1.55 47.14
CA ASP A 233 -46.22 2.20 45.82
C ASP A 233 -46.73 1.24 44.74
N MET A 234 -47.44 1.78 43.77
CA MET A 234 -48.04 1.03 42.67
C MET A 234 -47.68 1.67 41.33
N VAL A 235 -47.30 0.84 40.35
CA VAL A 235 -47.19 1.26 38.94
C VAL A 235 -48.31 0.58 38.17
N VAL A 236 -49.19 1.36 37.54
CA VAL A 236 -50.44 0.85 36.95
C VAL A 236 -50.66 1.40 35.54
N ALA A 237 -51.11 0.54 34.63
CA ALA A 237 -51.36 0.90 33.24
C ALA A 237 -52.58 1.82 33.09
N ARG A 238 -52.64 2.57 31.98
CA ARG A 238 -53.71 3.54 31.75
C ARG A 238 -55.07 2.85 31.58
N ASN A 239 -56.04 3.27 32.39
CA ASN A 239 -57.40 2.74 32.56
C ASN A 239 -57.53 1.42 33.35
N GLU A 240 -56.43 0.81 33.82
CA GLU A 240 -56.49 -0.33 34.75
C GLU A 240 -56.90 0.11 36.17
N GLU A 241 -57.10 -0.86 37.07
CA GLU A 241 -57.44 -0.62 38.47
C GLU A 241 -56.19 -0.54 39.39
N ALA A 242 -56.26 0.28 40.44
CA ALA A 242 -55.24 0.36 41.50
C ALA A 242 -55.89 0.26 42.89
N MET A 243 -55.35 -0.54 43.80
CA MET A 243 -55.91 -0.75 45.14
C MET A 243 -54.87 -0.62 46.26
N PHE A 244 -54.85 0.53 46.91
CA PHE A 244 -54.05 0.76 48.11
C PHE A 244 -54.71 0.11 49.32
N HIS A 245 -53.95 -0.67 50.07
CA HIS A 245 -54.42 -1.37 51.27
C HIS A 245 -53.87 -0.65 52.52
N CYS A 246 -54.73 -0.30 53.48
CA CYS A 246 -54.30 0.36 54.70
C CYS A 246 -55.17 -0.05 55.89
N GLN A 247 -54.54 -0.44 57.01
CA GLN A 247 -55.21 -0.85 58.24
C GLN A 247 -54.41 -0.46 59.49
N PHE A 248 -55.12 -0.04 60.53
CA PHE A 248 -54.56 0.29 61.85
C PHE A 248 -55.31 -0.46 62.96
N SER A 249 -54.64 -0.70 64.09
CA SER A 249 -55.22 -1.21 65.33
C SER A 249 -54.96 -0.27 66.50
N ALA A 250 -55.94 -0.14 67.39
CA ALA A 250 -55.91 0.62 68.64
C ALA A 250 -57.10 0.16 69.50
N GLN A 251 -57.08 0.49 70.79
CA GLN A 251 -58.17 0.22 71.72
C GLN A 251 -58.63 1.54 72.39
N PRO A 252 -59.85 2.03 72.11
CA PRO A 252 -60.82 1.55 71.13
C PRO A 252 -60.35 1.67 69.66
N PRO A 253 -61.01 1.01 68.69
CA PRO A 253 -60.60 0.99 67.29
C PRO A 253 -60.35 2.39 66.69
N PRO A 254 -59.27 2.56 65.90
CA PRO A 254 -58.85 3.86 65.39
C PRO A 254 -59.72 4.31 64.22
N SER A 255 -59.76 5.63 63.98
CA SER A 255 -60.30 6.15 62.72
C SER A 255 -59.26 6.11 61.61
N LEU A 256 -59.72 5.95 60.37
CA LEU A 256 -58.90 5.87 59.16
C LEU A 256 -59.40 6.88 58.14
N GLN A 257 -58.49 7.63 57.52
CA GLN A 257 -58.77 8.64 56.50
C GLN A 257 -57.78 8.54 55.35
N TRP A 258 -58.24 8.74 54.11
CA TRP A 258 -57.40 8.84 52.92
C TRP A 258 -57.34 10.28 52.42
N VAL A 259 -56.15 10.72 51.99
CA VAL A 259 -55.84 12.02 51.40
C VAL A 259 -54.97 11.80 50.16
N PHE A 260 -54.97 12.73 49.21
CA PHE A 260 -54.10 12.73 48.03
C PHE A 260 -53.46 14.12 47.92
N GLU A 261 -52.13 14.19 47.79
CA GLU A 261 -51.34 15.41 47.54
C GLU A 261 -51.82 16.67 48.30
N ASP A 262 -52.09 16.49 49.59
CA ASP A 262 -52.53 17.53 50.54
C ASP A 262 -53.89 18.20 50.25
N GLU A 263 -54.71 17.58 49.38
CA GLU A 263 -56.11 17.95 49.14
C GLU A 263 -57.09 17.43 50.22
N THR A 264 -58.39 17.72 50.03
CA THR A 264 -59.48 17.29 50.91
C THR A 264 -59.59 15.76 51.06
N PRO A 265 -60.01 15.24 52.23
CA PRO A 265 -60.21 13.81 52.48
C PRO A 265 -61.08 13.07 51.45
N ILE A 266 -60.56 11.95 50.97
CA ILE A 266 -61.23 11.01 50.07
C ILE A 266 -62.21 10.17 50.88
N THR A 267 -63.51 10.35 50.62
CA THR A 267 -64.58 9.55 51.22
C THR A 267 -65.52 8.99 50.14
N ASN A 268 -66.54 8.22 50.53
CA ASN A 268 -67.57 7.79 49.58
C ASN A 268 -68.67 8.85 49.32
N ARG A 269 -68.59 10.04 49.93
CA ARG A 269 -69.53 11.15 49.73
C ARG A 269 -68.86 12.43 49.20
N SER A 270 -67.58 12.64 49.52
CA SER A 270 -66.74 13.77 49.11
C SER A 270 -65.44 13.23 48.51
N ARG A 271 -65.10 13.68 47.29
CA ARG A 271 -63.88 13.26 46.57
C ARG A 271 -63.41 14.40 45.68
N PRO A 272 -62.09 14.62 45.51
CA PRO A 272 -61.56 15.51 44.50
C PRO A 272 -62.10 15.24 43.09
N PRO A 273 -62.27 16.25 42.22
CA PRO A 273 -62.86 16.08 40.88
C PRO A 273 -62.10 15.10 39.98
N HIS A 274 -60.79 14.96 40.18
CA HIS A 274 -59.94 14.01 39.46
C HIS A 274 -60.08 12.57 40.00
N LEU A 275 -60.45 12.40 41.28
CA LEU A 275 -60.67 11.13 42.01
C LEU A 275 -62.13 10.65 42.08
N ARG A 276 -63.03 11.11 41.19
CA ARG A 276 -64.46 10.71 41.20
C ARG A 276 -64.72 9.18 41.24
N ARG A 277 -63.79 8.38 40.72
CA ARG A 277 -63.84 6.89 40.68
C ARG A 277 -62.96 6.18 41.73
N ALA A 278 -62.49 6.91 42.73
CA ALA A 278 -62.02 6.32 43.98
C ALA A 278 -63.19 5.67 44.74
N THR A 279 -62.94 4.60 45.50
CA THR A 279 -63.88 4.01 46.47
C THR A 279 -63.10 3.57 47.70
N VAL A 280 -63.54 3.98 48.89
CA VAL A 280 -62.97 3.53 50.16
C VAL A 280 -63.82 2.39 50.71
N PHE A 281 -63.21 1.25 51.01
CA PHE A 281 -63.86 0.07 51.57
C PHE A 281 -63.89 0.09 53.10
N ALA A 282 -64.82 -0.67 53.69
CA ALA A 282 -64.95 -0.80 55.16
C ALA A 282 -63.72 -1.44 55.84
N ASN A 283 -62.83 -2.10 55.09
CA ASN A 283 -61.57 -2.65 55.55
C ASN A 283 -60.37 -1.66 55.45
N GLY A 284 -60.64 -0.38 55.20
CA GLY A 284 -59.62 0.68 55.06
C GLY A 284 -58.97 0.81 53.68
N SER A 285 -59.21 -0.11 52.74
CA SER A 285 -58.59 -0.07 51.41
C SER A 285 -59.22 0.97 50.48
N LEU A 286 -58.43 1.55 49.58
CA LEU A 286 -58.80 2.55 48.59
C LEU A 286 -58.60 1.98 47.17
N LEU A 287 -59.68 1.86 46.40
CA LEU A 287 -59.69 1.38 45.01
C LEU A 287 -59.94 2.53 44.03
N LEU A 288 -59.16 2.58 42.94
CA LEU A 288 -59.32 3.47 41.79
C LEU A 288 -59.69 2.61 40.58
N THR A 289 -60.93 2.67 40.09
CA THR A 289 -61.43 1.70 39.08
C THR A 289 -61.02 1.99 37.62
N GLN A 290 -60.36 3.12 37.35
CA GLN A 290 -59.74 3.44 36.05
C GLN A 290 -58.70 4.55 36.24
N VAL A 291 -57.42 4.16 36.33
CA VAL A 291 -56.29 5.10 36.51
C VAL A 291 -56.07 5.96 35.27
N ARG A 292 -55.78 7.25 35.47
CA ARG A 292 -55.43 8.26 34.45
C ARG A 292 -54.26 9.12 34.96
N PRO A 293 -53.57 9.93 34.11
CA PRO A 293 -52.41 10.70 34.55
C PRO A 293 -52.64 11.56 35.80
N ARG A 294 -53.78 12.26 35.86
CA ARG A 294 -54.29 13.02 37.02
C ARG A 294 -54.66 12.20 38.28
N ASN A 295 -54.28 10.93 38.33
CA ASN A 295 -54.43 10.04 39.48
C ASN A 295 -53.08 9.48 39.94
N ALA A 296 -52.00 9.64 39.15
CA ALA A 296 -50.65 9.49 39.67
C ALA A 296 -50.38 10.59 40.70
N GLY A 297 -49.54 10.29 41.70
CA GLY A 297 -49.28 11.17 42.85
C GLY A 297 -49.30 10.44 44.19
N VAL A 298 -49.08 11.18 45.29
CA VAL A 298 -48.93 10.62 46.65
C VAL A 298 -50.28 10.48 47.36
N TYR A 299 -50.60 9.25 47.78
CA TYR A 299 -51.76 8.91 48.60
C TYR A 299 -51.35 8.72 50.05
N ARG A 300 -51.99 9.45 50.96
CA ARG A 300 -51.74 9.44 52.40
C ARG A 300 -52.88 8.72 53.12
N CYS A 301 -52.56 7.65 53.84
CA CYS A 301 -53.47 7.00 54.76
C CYS A 301 -53.15 7.43 56.19
N ILE A 302 -54.13 8.02 56.87
CA ILE A 302 -53.98 8.61 58.20
C ILE A 302 -54.79 7.80 59.21
N GLY A 303 -54.12 7.25 60.22
CA GLY A 303 -54.71 6.50 61.32
C GLY A 303 -54.64 7.27 62.63
N GLN A 304 -55.79 7.52 63.27
CA GLN A 304 -55.85 8.24 64.54
C GLN A 304 -56.44 7.34 65.65
N GLY A 305 -55.63 7.08 66.68
CA GLY A 305 -56.05 6.40 67.91
C GLY A 305 -56.81 7.34 68.86
N GLN A 306 -57.28 6.80 69.99
CA GLN A 306 -57.92 7.62 71.04
C GLN A 306 -56.95 8.60 71.71
N ARG A 307 -55.65 8.25 71.74
CA ARG A 307 -54.55 9.10 72.22
C ARG A 307 -53.37 9.01 71.26
N GLY A 308 -52.38 9.87 71.47
CA GLY A 308 -51.20 9.96 70.62
C GLY A 308 -51.44 10.72 69.30
N PRO A 309 -50.36 11.01 68.56
CA PRO A 309 -50.43 11.71 67.27
C PRO A 309 -51.06 10.82 66.18
N PRO A 310 -51.55 11.42 65.08
CA PRO A 310 -51.98 10.66 63.91
C PRO A 310 -50.77 9.97 63.25
N VAL A 311 -50.93 8.70 62.90
CA VAL A 311 -49.93 7.95 62.12
C VAL A 311 -50.25 8.11 60.65
N VAL A 312 -49.36 8.77 59.92
CA VAL A 312 -49.46 8.96 58.46
C VAL A 312 -48.61 7.90 57.76
N LEU A 313 -49.20 7.20 56.80
CA LEU A 313 -48.55 6.26 55.91
C LEU A 313 -48.73 6.75 54.47
N GLU A 314 -47.67 6.70 53.66
CA GLU A 314 -47.67 7.19 52.29
C GLU A 314 -47.50 6.04 51.29
N ALA A 315 -48.09 6.18 50.11
CA ALA A 315 -47.82 5.37 48.94
C ALA A 315 -48.10 6.15 47.66
N THR A 316 -47.27 5.99 46.66
CA THR A 316 -47.32 6.73 45.40
C THR A 316 -47.98 5.88 44.31
N LEU A 317 -48.94 6.45 43.58
CA LEU A 317 -49.35 5.89 42.30
C LEU A 317 -48.50 6.48 41.19
N HIS A 318 -47.81 5.62 40.44
CA HIS A 318 -47.22 5.98 39.17
C HIS A 318 -48.06 5.39 38.03
N LEU A 319 -48.16 6.12 36.92
CA LEU A 319 -48.55 5.47 35.67
C LEU A 319 -47.42 4.58 35.18
N ALA A 320 -47.78 3.50 34.50
CA ALA A 320 -46.84 2.78 33.67
C ALA A 320 -46.53 3.61 32.42
N GLU A 321 -45.24 3.83 32.16
CA GLU A 321 -44.74 4.61 31.00
C GLU A 321 -43.58 3.88 30.32
N ILE A 322 -43.41 4.08 29.01
CA ILE A 322 -42.30 3.54 28.22
C ILE A 322 -42.00 4.50 27.06
N GLU A 323 -40.74 4.92 26.96
CA GLU A 323 -40.24 5.75 25.87
C GLU A 323 -40.15 4.96 24.55
N ASP A 324 -40.02 5.69 23.44
CA ASP A 324 -39.77 5.08 22.13
C ASP A 324 -38.30 4.64 22.03
N MET A 325 -38.03 3.51 21.37
CA MET A 325 -36.65 3.03 21.22
C MET A 325 -35.88 3.87 20.18
N PRO A 326 -34.57 4.11 20.40
CA PRO A 326 -33.73 4.77 19.41
C PRO A 326 -33.62 3.92 18.13
N PRO A 327 -33.61 4.52 16.93
CA PRO A 327 -33.53 3.77 15.67
C PRO A 327 -32.17 3.07 15.55
N PHE A 328 -32.17 1.81 15.09
CA PHE A 328 -30.93 1.13 14.75
C PHE A 328 -30.41 1.59 13.38
N GLU A 329 -29.11 1.86 13.32
CA GLU A 329 -28.38 1.92 12.04
C GLU A 329 -28.27 0.51 11.43
N PRO A 330 -28.42 0.35 10.10
CA PRO A 330 -28.18 -0.92 9.42
C PRO A 330 -26.78 -1.47 9.70
N ARG A 331 -26.68 -2.77 9.99
CA ARG A 331 -25.42 -3.43 10.34
C ARG A 331 -24.89 -4.25 9.17
N VAL A 332 -23.57 -4.21 8.97
CA VAL A 332 -22.86 -5.01 7.98
C VAL A 332 -21.83 -5.87 8.72
N PHE A 333 -21.93 -7.19 8.57
CA PHE A 333 -21.09 -8.18 9.26
C PHE A 333 -20.21 -8.94 8.28
N THR A 334 -19.04 -9.41 8.67
CA THR A 334 -18.17 -10.20 7.79
C THR A 334 -18.44 -11.70 7.92
N ALA A 335 -18.86 -12.37 6.86
CA ALA A 335 -19.16 -13.82 6.90
C ALA A 335 -18.06 -14.64 7.60
N GLY A 336 -18.45 -15.34 8.67
CA GLY A 336 -17.58 -16.14 9.54
C GLY A 336 -17.26 -15.52 10.90
N SER A 337 -17.44 -14.21 11.11
CA SER A 337 -17.17 -13.52 12.38
C SER A 337 -18.15 -13.87 13.51
N GLU A 338 -17.72 -13.69 14.76
CA GLU A 338 -18.66 -13.47 15.88
C GLU A 338 -19.10 -12.00 15.86
N GLU A 339 -20.40 -11.75 16.00
CA GLU A 339 -20.99 -10.39 15.98
C GLU A 339 -22.04 -10.23 17.08
N ARG A 340 -22.14 -9.02 17.63
CA ARG A 340 -23.04 -8.68 18.74
C ARG A 340 -23.80 -7.39 18.47
N VAL A 341 -25.12 -7.41 18.65
CA VAL A 341 -25.99 -6.22 18.58
C VAL A 341 -26.72 -6.06 19.91
N ALA A 342 -26.23 -5.15 20.75
CA ALA A 342 -26.93 -4.75 21.96
C ALA A 342 -28.23 -3.99 21.61
N CYS A 343 -29.37 -4.45 22.13
CA CYS A 343 -30.56 -3.62 22.23
C CYS A 343 -30.53 -2.90 23.58
N LEU A 344 -30.50 -1.57 23.56
CA LEU A 344 -30.64 -0.79 24.78
C LEU A 344 -32.12 -0.73 25.17
N PRO A 345 -32.53 -1.14 26.40
CA PRO A 345 -33.89 -0.93 26.86
C PRO A 345 -34.22 0.58 26.83
N PRO A 346 -35.39 0.99 26.30
CA PRO A 346 -35.86 2.36 26.42
C PRO A 346 -36.16 2.65 27.91
N GLN A 347 -36.17 3.92 28.32
CA GLN A 347 -36.57 4.23 29.68
C GLN A 347 -38.05 3.89 29.87
N GLY A 348 -38.40 3.36 31.04
CA GLY A 348 -39.76 2.95 31.33
C GLY A 348 -39.94 2.54 32.78
N LEU A 349 -41.19 2.65 33.24
CA LEU A 349 -41.61 2.32 34.60
C LEU A 349 -42.79 1.33 34.51
N PRO A 350 -42.65 0.07 35.00
CA PRO A 350 -41.42 -0.60 35.42
C PRO A 350 -40.42 -0.76 34.26
N GLU A 351 -39.17 -1.12 34.57
CA GLU A 351 -38.13 -1.38 33.56
C GLU A 351 -38.63 -2.38 32.49
N PRO A 352 -38.48 -2.08 31.18
CA PRO A 352 -39.05 -2.92 30.14
C PRO A 352 -38.23 -4.16 29.86
N SER A 353 -38.90 -5.30 29.80
CA SER A 353 -38.32 -6.57 29.37
C SER A 353 -37.96 -6.53 27.88
N VAL A 354 -36.72 -6.90 27.54
CA VAL A 354 -36.16 -6.84 26.18
C VAL A 354 -36.00 -8.23 25.56
N TRP A 355 -36.37 -8.38 24.29
CA TRP A 355 -36.07 -9.58 23.51
C TRP A 355 -35.92 -9.34 22.01
N TRP A 356 -35.26 -10.28 21.35
CA TRP A 356 -35.06 -10.28 19.91
C TRP A 356 -35.97 -11.29 19.20
N GLU A 357 -36.55 -10.87 18.08
CA GLU A 357 -37.29 -11.72 17.15
C GLU A 357 -36.66 -11.68 15.75
N HIS A 358 -36.75 -12.81 15.03
CA HIS A 358 -36.40 -12.93 13.62
C HIS A 358 -37.48 -13.73 12.90
N ALA A 359 -37.93 -13.27 11.73
CA ALA A 359 -39.03 -13.88 10.98
C ALA A 359 -40.33 -14.15 11.81
N GLY A 360 -40.59 -13.34 12.85
CA GLY A 360 -41.72 -13.50 13.77
C GLY A 360 -41.55 -14.60 14.82
N VAL A 361 -40.33 -15.09 15.04
CA VAL A 361 -39.98 -16.08 16.06
C VAL A 361 -38.96 -15.47 17.03
N ARG A 362 -39.25 -15.55 18.34
CA ARG A 362 -38.34 -15.13 19.40
C ARG A 362 -37.09 -16.02 19.43
N LEU A 363 -35.92 -15.39 19.46
CA LEU A 363 -34.64 -16.10 19.40
C LEU A 363 -34.38 -16.94 20.66
N PRO A 364 -33.67 -18.08 20.53
CA PRO A 364 -33.29 -18.92 21.67
C PRO A 364 -32.20 -18.23 22.49
N THR A 365 -31.97 -18.71 23.72
CA THR A 365 -30.86 -18.25 24.58
C THR A 365 -29.53 -18.98 24.34
N ARG A 366 -29.50 -19.92 23.38
CA ARG A 366 -28.32 -20.69 22.95
C ARG A 366 -28.49 -21.10 21.48
N GLY A 367 -27.41 -21.09 20.71
CA GLY A 367 -27.42 -21.51 19.30
C GLY A 367 -26.25 -20.91 18.52
N ARG A 368 -26.34 -20.93 17.18
CA ARG A 368 -25.43 -20.13 16.32
C ARG A 368 -25.87 -18.66 16.24
N VAL A 369 -27.17 -18.42 16.28
CA VAL A 369 -27.80 -17.09 16.43
C VAL A 369 -28.72 -17.16 17.63
N PHE A 370 -28.50 -16.33 18.64
CA PHE A 370 -29.17 -16.41 19.94
C PHE A 370 -29.18 -15.06 20.68
N GLN A 371 -29.98 -14.96 21.75
CA GLN A 371 -30.00 -13.81 22.65
C GLN A 371 -29.18 -14.09 23.92
N GLU A 372 -28.23 -13.22 24.24
CA GLU A 372 -27.47 -13.21 25.50
C GLU A 372 -27.72 -11.90 26.25
N GLY A 373 -28.45 -11.95 27.37
CA GLY A 373 -28.91 -10.74 28.06
C GLY A 373 -29.81 -9.90 27.14
N HIS A 374 -29.34 -8.72 26.75
CA HIS A 374 -30.02 -7.83 25.78
C HIS A 374 -29.34 -7.83 24.38
N GLU A 375 -28.28 -8.61 24.20
CA GLU A 375 -27.55 -8.71 22.94
C GLU A 375 -28.10 -9.81 22.04
N LEU A 376 -28.24 -9.50 20.76
CA LEU A 376 -28.34 -10.47 19.68
C LEU A 376 -26.93 -10.90 19.30
N VAL A 377 -26.61 -12.18 19.47
CA VAL A 377 -25.28 -12.76 19.26
C VAL A 377 -25.30 -13.72 18.07
N PHE A 378 -24.38 -13.54 17.14
CA PHE A 378 -24.07 -14.47 16.07
C PHE A 378 -22.70 -15.10 16.38
N ALA A 379 -22.65 -16.36 16.79
CA ALA A 379 -21.40 -17.05 17.11
C ALA A 379 -20.52 -17.35 15.88
N SER A 380 -21.14 -17.41 14.70
CA SER A 380 -20.45 -17.33 13.40
C SER A 380 -21.49 -16.96 12.34
N THR A 381 -21.26 -15.86 11.63
CA THR A 381 -22.18 -15.29 10.62
C THR A 381 -22.13 -16.03 9.29
N THR A 382 -23.28 -16.14 8.62
CA THR A 382 -23.48 -16.85 7.35
C THR A 382 -24.41 -16.04 6.45
N GLU A 383 -24.34 -16.19 5.12
CA GLU A 383 -25.16 -15.37 4.20
C GLU A 383 -26.68 -15.51 4.44
N SER A 384 -27.12 -16.66 4.96
CA SER A 384 -28.52 -16.91 5.38
C SER A 384 -28.98 -16.13 6.62
N ASP A 385 -28.08 -15.46 7.33
CA ASP A 385 -28.42 -14.59 8.48
C ASP A 385 -28.71 -13.14 8.03
N ALA A 386 -28.59 -12.83 6.73
CA ALA A 386 -28.98 -11.52 6.22
C ALA A 386 -30.51 -11.35 6.25
N GLY A 387 -30.99 -10.28 6.87
CA GLY A 387 -32.42 -10.04 7.03
C GLY A 387 -32.75 -8.97 8.06
N VAL A 388 -34.04 -8.87 8.40
CA VAL A 388 -34.53 -7.98 9.46
C VAL A 388 -34.57 -8.75 10.77
N TYR A 389 -34.04 -8.13 11.83
CA TYR A 389 -34.16 -8.57 13.21
C TYR A 389 -34.86 -7.47 13.99
N THR A 390 -35.86 -7.82 14.79
CA THR A 390 -36.63 -6.84 15.56
C THR A 390 -36.27 -6.96 17.03
N CYS A 391 -35.79 -5.88 17.63
CA CYS A 391 -35.78 -5.79 19.09
C CYS A 391 -37.17 -5.36 19.56
N HIS A 392 -37.65 -6.01 20.62
CA HIS A 392 -38.89 -5.68 21.31
C HIS A 392 -38.56 -5.31 22.75
N ALA A 393 -39.21 -4.27 23.25
CA ALA A 393 -39.17 -3.87 24.66
C ALA A 393 -40.60 -3.71 25.16
N ALA A 394 -40.95 -4.32 26.30
CA ALA A 394 -42.30 -4.22 26.84
C ALA A 394 -42.36 -4.17 28.38
N ASN A 395 -43.25 -3.32 28.88
CA ASN A 395 -43.66 -3.23 30.28
C ASN A 395 -45.19 -3.04 30.38
N LEU A 396 -45.68 -2.63 31.56
CA LEU A 396 -47.11 -2.41 31.80
C LEU A 396 -47.73 -1.28 30.93
N ALA A 397 -46.93 -0.37 30.37
CA ALA A 397 -47.40 0.69 29.47
C ALA A 397 -47.69 0.18 28.05
N GLY A 398 -47.23 -1.03 27.72
CA GLY A 398 -47.33 -1.65 26.41
C GLY A 398 -45.95 -2.03 25.85
N GLN A 399 -45.91 -2.21 24.53
CA GLN A 399 -44.73 -2.67 23.81
C GLN A 399 -44.19 -1.56 22.89
N ARG A 400 -42.88 -1.56 22.69
CA ARG A 400 -42.18 -0.94 21.56
C ARG A 400 -41.41 -2.00 20.80
N ARG A 401 -41.13 -1.70 19.54
CA ARG A 401 -40.29 -2.53 18.66
C ARG A 401 -39.44 -1.63 17.78
N GLN A 402 -38.24 -2.07 17.46
CA GLN A 402 -37.36 -1.39 16.52
C GLN A 402 -36.59 -2.42 15.69
N ASP A 403 -36.66 -2.26 14.38
CA ASP A 403 -36.01 -3.15 13.41
C ASP A 403 -34.55 -2.73 13.20
N VAL A 404 -33.66 -3.72 13.10
CA VAL A 404 -32.30 -3.59 12.53
C VAL A 404 -32.20 -4.44 11.27
N ASN A 405 -31.67 -3.84 10.20
CA ASN A 405 -31.37 -4.54 8.97
C ASN A 405 -29.93 -5.06 9.04
N ILE A 406 -29.77 -6.38 9.02
CA ILE A 406 -28.47 -7.05 9.08
C ILE A 406 -28.11 -7.54 7.67
N THR A 407 -26.97 -7.06 7.17
CA THR A 407 -26.40 -7.44 5.88
C THR A 407 -25.13 -8.24 6.12
N VAL A 408 -25.11 -9.52 5.77
CA VAL A 408 -23.87 -10.30 5.83
C VAL A 408 -23.05 -10.04 4.57
N ALA A 409 -21.87 -9.48 4.76
CA ALA A 409 -20.91 -9.20 3.72
C ALA A 409 -20.21 -10.47 3.27
N THR A 410 -20.08 -10.64 1.96
CA THR A 410 -19.41 -11.76 1.30
C THR A 410 -18.20 -11.26 0.52
N VAL A 411 -17.15 -12.06 0.44
CA VAL A 411 -15.94 -11.76 -0.35
C VAL A 411 -16.33 -11.71 -1.82
N PRO A 412 -15.91 -10.72 -2.63
CA PRO A 412 -16.39 -10.60 -3.99
C PRO A 412 -15.98 -11.79 -4.87
N THR A 413 -16.97 -12.39 -5.52
CA THR A 413 -16.77 -13.48 -6.48
C THR A 413 -16.69 -12.93 -7.90
N TRP A 414 -15.99 -13.63 -8.79
CA TRP A 414 -15.74 -13.15 -10.16
C TRP A 414 -16.85 -13.57 -11.13
N LEU A 415 -17.60 -12.60 -11.65
CA LEU A 415 -18.51 -12.80 -12.80
C LEU A 415 -17.75 -12.70 -14.13
N LYS A 416 -16.87 -11.70 -14.25
CA LYS A 416 -15.96 -11.54 -15.39
C LYS A 416 -14.66 -10.90 -14.89
N LYS A 417 -13.61 -11.69 -14.81
CA LYS A 417 -12.24 -11.22 -14.53
C LYS A 417 -11.78 -10.26 -15.63
N PRO A 418 -10.90 -9.30 -15.31
CA PRO A 418 -10.11 -8.64 -16.34
C PRO A 418 -9.22 -9.67 -17.03
N GLN A 419 -9.03 -9.50 -18.33
CA GLN A 419 -8.24 -10.37 -19.19
C GLN A 419 -7.36 -9.50 -20.09
N ASP A 420 -6.19 -10.01 -20.47
CA ASP A 420 -5.30 -9.34 -21.43
C ASP A 420 -6.08 -8.96 -22.69
N SER A 421 -6.10 -7.67 -23.00
CA SER A 421 -7.05 -7.09 -23.94
C SER A 421 -6.34 -6.27 -25.01
N GLN A 422 -6.71 -6.51 -26.26
CA GLN A 422 -6.29 -5.70 -27.41
C GLN A 422 -7.30 -4.57 -27.61
N LEU A 423 -6.81 -3.33 -27.62
CA LEU A 423 -7.60 -2.10 -27.73
C LEU A 423 -7.02 -1.25 -28.86
N GLU A 424 -7.86 -0.70 -29.73
CA GLU A 424 -7.40 0.07 -30.89
C GLU A 424 -7.12 1.54 -30.53
N GLU A 425 -6.05 2.12 -31.07
CA GLU A 425 -5.72 3.53 -30.86
C GLU A 425 -6.83 4.48 -31.37
N GLY A 426 -7.07 5.58 -30.66
CA GLY A 426 -8.08 6.60 -30.96
C GLY A 426 -9.53 6.14 -30.72
N LYS A 427 -9.75 4.90 -30.28
CA LYS A 427 -11.08 4.34 -29.97
C LYS A 427 -11.30 4.20 -28.46
N PRO A 428 -12.57 4.14 -27.99
CA PRO A 428 -12.86 3.88 -26.59
C PRO A 428 -12.58 2.40 -26.25
N GLY A 429 -11.74 2.17 -25.25
CA GLY A 429 -11.37 0.84 -24.75
C GLY A 429 -12.11 0.45 -23.47
N TYR A 430 -12.27 -0.86 -23.22
CA TYR A 430 -13.03 -1.37 -22.07
C TYR A 430 -12.30 -2.53 -21.39
N LEU A 431 -12.06 -2.41 -20.08
CA LEU A 431 -11.55 -3.48 -19.24
C LEU A 431 -12.58 -3.86 -18.18
N HIS A 432 -13.03 -5.10 -18.20
CA HIS A 432 -14.07 -5.57 -17.29
C HIS A 432 -13.50 -6.04 -15.95
N CYS A 433 -14.06 -5.56 -14.86
CA CYS A 433 -13.89 -6.16 -13.54
C CYS A 433 -15.28 -6.33 -12.93
N LEU A 434 -15.99 -7.36 -13.38
CA LEU A 434 -17.36 -7.64 -12.94
C LEU A 434 -17.29 -8.66 -11.79
N THR A 435 -17.70 -8.23 -10.60
CA THR A 435 -17.76 -9.05 -9.40
C THR A 435 -19.17 -9.04 -8.79
N GLN A 436 -19.49 -10.11 -8.07
CA GLN A 436 -20.72 -10.22 -7.28
C GLN A 436 -20.35 -10.40 -5.81
N ALA A 437 -20.91 -9.52 -4.97
CA ALA A 437 -20.77 -9.54 -3.53
C ALA A 437 -22.00 -8.91 -2.89
N THR A 438 -22.25 -9.28 -1.63
CA THR A 438 -23.14 -8.58 -0.71
C THR A 438 -22.26 -7.83 0.31
N PRO A 439 -22.56 -6.59 0.71
CA PRO A 439 -23.23 -5.58 -0.14
C PRO A 439 -22.47 -5.40 -1.46
N LYS A 440 -23.08 -4.70 -2.42
CA LYS A 440 -22.47 -4.50 -3.75
C LYS A 440 -21.03 -3.97 -3.62
N PRO A 441 -20.02 -4.62 -4.22
CA PRO A 441 -18.63 -4.32 -3.95
C PRO A 441 -18.22 -3.00 -4.59
N THR A 442 -17.28 -2.30 -3.95
CA THR A 442 -16.53 -1.21 -4.59
C THR A 442 -15.51 -1.81 -5.55
N VAL A 443 -15.18 -1.07 -6.60
CA VAL A 443 -14.23 -1.48 -7.64
C VAL A 443 -13.28 -0.33 -7.93
N VAL A 444 -11.99 -0.58 -7.76
CA VAL A 444 -10.91 0.41 -7.86
C VAL A 444 -9.90 -0.10 -8.89
N TRP A 445 -9.47 0.79 -9.78
CA TRP A 445 -8.51 0.46 -10.83
C TRP A 445 -7.18 1.18 -10.62
N TYR A 446 -6.10 0.46 -10.91
CA TYR A 446 -4.73 0.95 -10.87
C TYR A 446 -4.05 0.72 -12.21
N ARG A 447 -3.19 1.66 -12.63
CA ARG A 447 -2.37 1.61 -13.84
C ARG A 447 -0.91 1.76 -13.41
N ASN A 448 -0.04 0.81 -13.77
CA ASN A 448 1.34 0.76 -13.27
C ASN A 448 1.44 0.95 -11.75
N GLN A 449 0.57 0.25 -11.01
CA GLN A 449 0.37 0.34 -9.55
C GLN A 449 -0.14 1.69 -9.00
N MET A 450 -0.13 2.78 -9.78
CA MET A 450 -0.74 4.05 -9.37
C MET A 450 -2.27 4.00 -9.48
N LEU A 451 -2.97 4.63 -8.53
CA LEU A 451 -4.43 4.73 -8.54
C LEU A 451 -4.91 5.55 -9.75
N ILE A 452 -5.95 5.09 -10.45
CA ILE A 452 -6.61 5.88 -11.48
C ILE A 452 -7.60 6.84 -10.82
N SER A 453 -7.31 8.14 -10.87
CA SER A 453 -8.25 9.20 -10.50
C SER A 453 -9.39 9.33 -11.50
N GLU A 454 -10.55 9.81 -11.05
CA GLU A 454 -11.64 10.20 -11.94
C GLU A 454 -11.25 11.50 -12.69
N ASP A 455 -10.92 11.34 -13.97
CA ASP A 455 -10.60 12.40 -14.93
C ASP A 455 -11.26 12.06 -16.28
N SER A 456 -11.48 13.07 -17.11
CA SER A 456 -12.00 13.04 -18.48
C SER A 456 -11.51 11.89 -19.38
N ARG A 457 -10.30 11.34 -19.13
CA ARG A 457 -9.74 10.19 -19.86
C ARG A 457 -10.30 8.83 -19.41
N PHE A 458 -10.64 8.66 -18.14
CA PHE A 458 -10.91 7.35 -17.52
C PHE A 458 -12.24 7.34 -16.74
N GLU A 459 -13.18 6.50 -17.17
CA GLU A 459 -14.49 6.35 -16.52
C GLU A 459 -14.63 4.95 -15.90
N VAL A 460 -14.80 4.85 -14.57
CA VAL A 460 -15.16 3.58 -13.93
C VAL A 460 -16.67 3.45 -13.89
N SER A 461 -17.21 2.52 -14.68
CA SER A 461 -18.64 2.25 -14.75
C SER A 461 -19.18 1.67 -13.44
N LYS A 462 -20.45 1.92 -13.12
CA LYS A 462 -21.16 1.37 -11.93
C LYS A 462 -21.21 -0.17 -11.84
N ASN A 463 -20.65 -0.90 -12.80
CA ASN A 463 -20.50 -2.37 -12.78
C ASN A 463 -19.04 -2.84 -12.57
N GLY A 464 -18.08 -1.91 -12.39
CA GLY A 464 -16.65 -2.19 -12.26
C GLY A 464 -15.85 -2.22 -13.56
N THR A 465 -16.48 -2.03 -14.73
CA THR A 465 -15.76 -1.89 -16.01
C THR A 465 -15.06 -0.53 -16.08
N LEU A 466 -13.74 -0.52 -16.24
CA LEU A 466 -12.99 0.67 -16.61
C LEU A 466 -13.17 0.93 -18.11
N ARG A 467 -13.53 2.15 -18.47
CA ARG A 467 -13.54 2.66 -19.84
C ARG A 467 -12.39 3.67 -20.00
N ILE A 468 -11.64 3.51 -21.08
CA ILE A 468 -10.64 4.47 -21.56
C ILE A 468 -11.30 5.23 -22.70
N ASN A 469 -11.47 6.56 -22.57
CA ASN A 469 -12.32 7.32 -23.51
C ASN A 469 -11.71 7.47 -24.90
N SER A 470 -10.40 7.63 -24.97
CA SER A 470 -9.59 7.53 -26.19
C SER A 470 -8.31 6.80 -25.81
N VAL A 471 -8.08 5.62 -26.37
CA VAL A 471 -6.86 4.83 -26.13
C VAL A 471 -5.70 5.42 -26.92
N GLU A 472 -4.54 5.60 -26.30
CA GLU A 472 -3.27 6.03 -26.95
C GLU A 472 -2.15 5.05 -26.61
N VAL A 473 -1.09 4.97 -27.42
CA VAL A 473 0.01 3.97 -27.30
C VAL A 473 0.46 3.67 -25.85
N TYR A 474 0.63 4.70 -25.01
CA TYR A 474 1.12 4.56 -23.63
C TYR A 474 0.09 3.95 -22.64
N ASP A 475 -1.16 3.77 -23.05
CA ASP A 475 -2.15 2.91 -22.37
C ASP A 475 -1.83 1.41 -22.55
N GLY A 476 -0.85 1.03 -23.39
CA GLY A 476 -0.36 -0.34 -23.58
C GLY A 476 0.41 -0.92 -22.40
N THR A 477 -0.26 -1.09 -21.25
CA THR A 477 0.39 -1.33 -19.95
C THR A 477 -0.39 -2.25 -19.01
N TRP A 478 0.12 -2.50 -17.81
CA TRP A 478 -0.56 -3.33 -16.81
C TRP A 478 -1.61 -2.54 -16.03
N TYR A 479 -2.84 -3.07 -16.03
CA TYR A 479 -3.96 -2.60 -15.22
C TYR A 479 -4.28 -3.64 -14.15
N ARG A 480 -4.47 -3.20 -12.91
CA ARG A 480 -4.92 -4.02 -11.79
C ARG A 480 -6.28 -3.53 -11.33
N CYS A 481 -7.28 -4.42 -11.34
CA CYS A 481 -8.52 -4.17 -10.63
C CYS A 481 -8.42 -4.74 -9.21
N VAL A 482 -8.88 -3.98 -8.23
CA VAL A 482 -9.20 -4.46 -6.88
C VAL A 482 -10.71 -4.27 -6.68
N SER A 483 -11.42 -5.33 -6.32
CA SER A 483 -12.82 -5.28 -5.90
C SER A 483 -12.92 -5.65 -4.42
N SER A 484 -13.70 -4.92 -3.64
CA SER A 484 -13.75 -5.12 -2.18
C SER A 484 -15.13 -4.91 -1.53
N THR A 485 -15.28 -5.55 -0.38
CA THR A 485 -16.36 -5.40 0.62
C THR A 485 -15.72 -5.36 2.02
N PRO A 486 -16.48 -5.08 3.10
CA PRO A 486 -15.98 -5.25 4.47
C PRO A 486 -15.49 -6.68 4.79
N ALA A 487 -15.97 -7.69 4.07
CA ALA A 487 -15.55 -9.08 4.25
C ALA A 487 -14.21 -9.43 3.58
N GLY A 488 -13.70 -8.58 2.69
CA GLY A 488 -12.42 -8.78 2.01
C GLY A 488 -12.41 -8.28 0.58
N SER A 489 -11.32 -8.56 -0.12
CA SER A 489 -11.11 -8.15 -1.50
C SER A 489 -10.66 -9.30 -2.40
N VAL A 490 -10.88 -9.13 -3.70
CA VAL A 490 -10.22 -9.90 -4.75
C VAL A 490 -9.59 -8.94 -5.73
N GLU A 491 -8.41 -9.29 -6.23
CA GLU A 491 -7.75 -8.53 -7.28
C GLU A 491 -7.34 -9.40 -8.46
N ALA A 492 -7.21 -8.78 -9.61
CA ALA A 492 -6.74 -9.40 -10.84
C ALA A 492 -6.05 -8.36 -11.72
N GLN A 493 -5.03 -8.82 -12.45
CA GLN A 493 -4.24 -7.99 -13.36
C GLN A 493 -4.52 -8.40 -14.80
N ALA A 494 -4.46 -7.43 -15.71
CA ALA A 494 -4.56 -7.64 -17.15
C ALA A 494 -3.62 -6.69 -17.89
N ARG A 495 -2.99 -7.17 -18.94
CA ARG A 495 -2.13 -6.39 -19.82
C ARG A 495 -2.95 -5.82 -20.97
N VAL A 496 -3.01 -4.49 -21.07
CA VAL A 496 -3.51 -3.83 -22.27
C VAL A 496 -2.46 -3.91 -23.37
N GLN A 497 -2.96 -4.15 -24.57
CA GLN A 497 -2.19 -4.15 -25.80
C GLN A 497 -2.85 -3.13 -26.72
N VAL A 498 -2.21 -1.97 -26.93
CA VAL A 498 -2.69 -1.05 -27.95
C VAL A 498 -2.35 -1.63 -29.32
N LEU A 499 -3.32 -1.60 -30.23
CA LEU A 499 -3.18 -1.97 -31.63
C LEU A 499 -3.35 -0.72 -32.50
N ASP A 500 -2.37 -0.50 -33.37
CA ASP A 500 -2.31 0.64 -34.31
C ASP A 500 -3.33 0.49 -35.47
N GLY A 501 -4.09 -0.61 -35.50
CA GLY A 501 -5.26 -0.84 -36.35
C GLY A 501 -5.04 -1.75 -37.57
N SER A 502 -6.12 -2.43 -37.97
CA SER A 502 -6.25 -3.31 -39.16
C SER A 502 -5.45 -4.62 -39.18
N SER A 503 -5.96 -5.59 -39.96
CA SER A 503 -5.26 -6.81 -40.37
C SER A 503 -4.40 -6.56 -41.60
N LEU A 504 -3.38 -7.40 -41.84
CA LEU A 504 -2.55 -7.35 -43.05
C LEU A 504 -3.42 -7.34 -44.33
N PRO A 505 -3.08 -6.55 -45.36
CA PRO A 505 -3.74 -6.61 -46.66
C PRO A 505 -3.60 -7.97 -47.34
N GLU A 506 -4.58 -8.40 -48.14
CA GLU A 506 -4.64 -9.75 -48.74
C GLU A 506 -3.42 -10.14 -49.60
N TRP A 507 -2.64 -9.16 -50.07
CA TRP A 507 -1.44 -9.35 -50.90
C TRP A 507 -0.12 -9.36 -50.10
N VAL A 508 -0.18 -9.25 -48.78
CA VAL A 508 0.94 -9.29 -47.83
C VAL A 508 0.85 -10.56 -46.99
N THR A 509 1.81 -11.47 -47.16
CA THR A 509 1.80 -12.78 -46.51
C THR A 509 2.81 -12.85 -45.37
N ASP A 510 2.38 -13.23 -44.17
CA ASP A 510 3.28 -13.61 -43.08
C ASP A 510 3.81 -15.04 -43.29
N ASN A 511 5.11 -15.15 -43.58
CA ASN A 511 5.83 -16.41 -43.65
C ASN A 511 6.70 -16.56 -42.39
N ALA A 512 6.14 -17.18 -41.35
CA ALA A 512 6.83 -17.52 -40.09
C ALA A 512 7.51 -16.32 -39.39
N GLY A 513 6.83 -15.17 -39.32
CA GLY A 513 7.34 -13.92 -38.74
C GLY A 513 7.98 -12.97 -39.76
N THR A 514 8.05 -13.37 -41.04
CA THR A 514 8.56 -12.54 -42.14
C THR A 514 7.41 -12.05 -43.02
N LEU A 515 7.10 -10.75 -42.95
CA LEU A 515 6.12 -10.11 -43.83
C LEU A 515 6.68 -10.00 -45.26
N HIS A 516 6.04 -10.69 -46.20
CA HIS A 516 6.41 -10.71 -47.61
C HIS A 516 5.39 -9.93 -48.47
N PHE A 517 5.86 -8.84 -49.08
CA PHE A 517 5.08 -7.99 -49.98
C PHE A 517 5.33 -8.44 -51.43
N SER A 518 4.31 -9.02 -52.07
CA SER A 518 4.41 -9.51 -53.46
C SER A 518 4.64 -8.37 -54.49
N ARG A 519 4.09 -7.19 -54.20
CA ARG A 519 4.39 -5.88 -54.78
C ARG A 519 4.25 -4.84 -53.68
N VAL A 520 4.95 -3.71 -53.81
CA VAL A 520 4.86 -2.58 -52.86
C VAL A 520 4.24 -1.38 -53.57
N THR A 521 3.25 -0.76 -52.93
CA THR A 521 2.44 0.36 -53.44
C THR A 521 2.35 1.45 -52.37
N ARG A 522 1.88 2.66 -52.73
CA ARG A 522 1.71 3.74 -51.74
C ARG A 522 0.76 3.39 -50.60
N ASP A 523 -0.18 2.48 -50.85
CA ASP A 523 -1.19 2.07 -49.88
C ASP A 523 -0.64 1.02 -48.88
N ASP A 524 0.57 0.50 -49.11
CA ASP A 524 1.35 -0.32 -48.17
C ASP A 524 2.18 0.54 -47.19
N ALA A 525 2.11 1.87 -47.25
CA ALA A 525 2.83 2.74 -46.33
C ALA A 525 2.08 2.86 -44.98
N GLY A 526 2.71 2.47 -43.88
CA GLY A 526 2.08 2.46 -42.56
C GLY A 526 2.95 1.90 -41.44
N ASN A 527 2.39 1.84 -40.23
CA ASN A 527 3.05 1.23 -39.07
C ASN A 527 2.66 -0.25 -38.99
N TYR A 528 3.61 -1.14 -39.24
CA TYR A 528 3.44 -2.58 -39.07
C TYR A 528 3.96 -2.99 -37.69
N THR A 529 3.18 -3.76 -36.94
CA THR A 529 3.61 -4.30 -35.65
C THR A 529 3.85 -5.81 -35.79
N CYS A 530 5.10 -6.25 -35.72
CA CYS A 530 5.44 -7.66 -35.60
C CYS A 530 5.21 -8.12 -34.15
N ILE A 531 4.54 -9.25 -33.98
CA ILE A 531 4.06 -9.73 -32.67
C ILE A 531 4.48 -11.19 -32.48
N ALA A 532 5.48 -11.41 -31.62
CA ALA A 532 5.93 -12.76 -31.27
C ALA A 532 5.47 -13.14 -29.87
N SER A 533 4.81 -14.30 -29.73
CA SER A 533 4.32 -14.80 -28.44
C SER A 533 4.67 -16.27 -28.20
N ASN A 534 5.25 -16.55 -27.04
CA ASN A 534 5.33 -17.90 -26.49
C ASN A 534 4.23 -18.01 -25.42
N GLY A 535 3.23 -18.89 -25.64
CA GLY A 535 1.95 -18.89 -24.90
C GLY A 535 2.04 -19.07 -23.37
N LEU A 536 3.20 -19.44 -22.83
CA LEU A 536 3.47 -19.57 -21.39
C LEU A 536 4.40 -18.50 -20.81
N GLN A 537 5.03 -17.67 -21.66
CA GLN A 537 5.99 -16.63 -21.25
C GLN A 537 5.59 -15.22 -21.71
N GLY A 538 4.48 -15.10 -22.44
CA GLY A 538 3.90 -13.83 -22.88
C GLY A 538 4.30 -13.45 -24.30
N GLN A 539 4.25 -12.15 -24.56
CA GLN A 539 4.33 -11.59 -25.91
C GLN A 539 5.20 -10.33 -25.94
N ILE A 540 6.06 -10.26 -26.96
CA ILE A 540 6.87 -9.10 -27.34
C ILE A 540 6.33 -8.51 -28.66
N ARG A 541 6.58 -7.22 -28.89
CA ARG A 541 6.22 -6.54 -30.14
C ARG A 541 7.38 -5.68 -30.63
N ALA A 542 7.50 -5.59 -31.95
CA ALA A 542 8.39 -4.66 -32.63
C ALA A 542 7.57 -3.83 -33.62
N HIS A 543 7.59 -2.51 -33.46
CA HIS A 543 6.90 -1.58 -34.35
C HIS A 543 7.85 -1.15 -35.47
N VAL A 544 7.41 -1.23 -36.72
CA VAL A 544 8.18 -0.96 -37.94
C VAL A 544 7.37 -0.02 -38.82
N GLN A 545 7.85 1.21 -38.99
CA GLN A 545 7.25 2.16 -39.91
C GLN A 545 7.75 1.88 -41.34
N LEU A 546 6.87 1.36 -42.20
CA LEU A 546 7.14 1.15 -43.62
C LEU A 546 6.82 2.42 -44.40
N THR A 547 7.85 3.11 -44.89
CA THR A 547 7.72 4.29 -45.75
C THR A 547 7.89 3.90 -47.23
N VAL A 548 6.81 3.91 -48.00
CA VAL A 548 6.88 3.60 -49.44
C VAL A 548 7.26 4.84 -50.24
N ALA A 549 8.57 4.98 -50.42
CA ALA A 549 9.18 6.07 -51.17
C ALA A 549 9.21 5.77 -52.69
N VAL A 550 9.16 6.83 -53.52
CA VAL A 550 9.03 6.74 -54.98
C VAL A 550 10.30 7.24 -55.68
N PHE A 551 10.89 6.34 -56.47
CA PHE A 551 12.03 6.60 -57.35
C PHE A 551 11.81 7.79 -58.27
N ILE A 552 12.90 8.53 -58.52
CA ILE A 552 12.87 9.71 -59.38
C ILE A 552 12.56 9.35 -60.82
N THR A 553 11.70 10.15 -61.44
CA THR A 553 11.49 10.23 -62.88
C THR A 553 11.53 11.68 -63.33
N PHE A 554 12.17 11.97 -64.46
CA PHE A 554 12.02 13.28 -65.09
C PHE A 554 10.65 13.34 -65.77
N LYS A 555 9.92 14.42 -65.51
CA LYS A 555 8.64 14.77 -66.13
C LYS A 555 8.85 15.72 -67.31
N VAL A 556 9.89 16.55 -67.22
CA VAL A 556 10.44 17.35 -68.33
C VAL A 556 11.95 17.21 -68.28
N GLU A 557 12.55 16.70 -69.36
CA GLU A 557 14.00 16.70 -69.57
C GLU A 557 14.39 17.92 -70.42
N PRO A 558 15.63 18.44 -70.29
CA PRO A 558 16.08 19.59 -71.06
C PRO A 558 16.39 19.20 -72.50
N GLU A 559 15.97 20.04 -73.44
CA GLU A 559 16.20 19.85 -74.87
C GLU A 559 17.39 20.68 -75.35
N ARG A 560 18.01 20.25 -76.47
CA ARG A 560 19.02 21.05 -77.18
C ARG A 560 18.44 22.42 -77.51
N THR A 561 19.03 23.45 -76.93
CA THR A 561 18.53 24.83 -77.08
C THR A 561 19.56 25.66 -77.84
N THR A 562 19.11 26.41 -78.85
CA THR A 562 19.96 27.31 -79.64
C THR A 562 19.39 28.72 -79.52
N VAL A 563 20.21 29.69 -79.14
CA VAL A 563 19.77 31.05 -78.76
C VAL A 563 20.69 32.10 -79.39
N TYR A 564 20.12 33.20 -79.90
CA TYR A 564 20.93 34.32 -80.40
C TYR A 564 21.55 35.11 -79.24
N GLN A 565 22.75 35.66 -79.46
CA GLN A 565 23.42 36.53 -78.50
C GLN A 565 22.48 37.63 -77.96
N GLY A 566 22.56 37.90 -76.65
CA GLY A 566 21.74 38.90 -75.95
C GLY A 566 20.27 38.50 -75.70
N HIS A 567 19.83 37.32 -76.15
CA HIS A 567 18.50 36.80 -75.81
C HIS A 567 18.54 35.95 -74.53
N THR A 568 17.39 35.41 -74.10
CA THR A 568 17.29 34.55 -72.91
C THR A 568 17.20 33.07 -73.30
N ALA A 569 18.07 32.23 -72.75
CA ALA A 569 17.95 30.77 -72.79
C ALA A 569 17.12 30.25 -71.60
N LEU A 570 16.30 29.24 -71.86
CA LEU A 570 15.51 28.51 -70.86
C LEU A 570 15.74 27.00 -71.04
N LEU A 571 16.50 26.40 -70.14
CA LEU A 571 16.70 24.95 -70.07
C LEU A 571 15.70 24.38 -69.07
N ARG A 572 14.63 23.76 -69.59
CA ARG A 572 13.56 23.20 -68.78
C ARG A 572 13.99 21.90 -68.12
N CYS A 573 13.76 21.77 -66.82
CA CYS A 573 13.88 20.49 -66.13
C CYS A 573 12.83 20.43 -65.02
N GLU A 574 12.09 19.34 -64.95
CA GLU A 574 11.13 19.04 -63.90
C GLU A 574 11.22 17.56 -63.55
N ALA A 575 11.41 17.26 -62.26
CA ALA A 575 11.53 15.90 -61.75
C ALA A 575 10.46 15.62 -60.68
N GLN A 576 9.98 14.38 -60.65
CA GLN A 576 9.02 13.89 -59.67
C GLN A 576 9.58 12.65 -58.97
N GLY A 577 9.16 12.44 -57.73
CA GLY A 577 9.63 11.41 -56.80
C GLY A 577 9.05 11.72 -55.41
N ASP A 578 9.16 10.79 -54.47
CA ASP A 578 8.63 10.96 -53.11
C ASP A 578 9.62 10.35 -52.09
N PRO A 579 10.30 11.11 -51.22
CA PRO A 579 10.21 12.55 -51.03
C PRO A 579 10.49 13.37 -52.30
N LYS A 580 9.89 14.56 -52.39
CA LYS A 580 9.99 15.46 -53.55
C LYS A 580 11.47 15.70 -53.90
N PRO A 581 11.91 15.45 -55.15
CA PRO A 581 13.31 15.53 -55.50
C PRO A 581 13.82 16.98 -55.50
N LEU A 582 15.02 17.17 -54.94
CA LEU A 582 15.80 18.39 -55.09
C LEU A 582 16.42 18.41 -56.48
N ILE A 583 16.27 19.52 -57.20
CA ILE A 583 16.83 19.73 -58.54
C ILE A 583 18.02 20.67 -58.45
N GLN A 584 19.14 20.27 -59.05
CA GLN A 584 20.40 21.00 -59.07
C GLN A 584 20.99 20.96 -60.49
N TRP A 585 21.64 22.05 -60.91
CA TRP A 585 22.24 22.14 -62.25
C TRP A 585 23.77 22.06 -62.21
N LYS A 586 24.34 21.50 -63.26
CA LYS A 586 25.77 21.49 -63.57
C LYS A 586 25.96 22.10 -64.96
N GLY A 587 26.77 23.13 -65.11
CA GLY A 587 27.07 23.76 -66.40
C GLY A 587 28.58 23.81 -66.62
N LYS A 588 29.06 23.40 -67.80
CA LYS A 588 30.51 23.41 -68.15
C LYS A 588 31.37 22.75 -67.06
N ASP A 589 30.94 21.56 -66.66
CA ASP A 589 31.50 20.73 -65.58
C ASP A 589 31.49 21.29 -64.14
N ARG A 590 30.94 22.48 -63.89
CA ARG A 590 30.79 23.05 -62.54
C ARG A 590 29.35 23.02 -62.06
N ILE A 591 29.14 22.77 -60.77
CA ILE A 591 27.84 22.89 -60.11
C ILE A 591 27.40 24.35 -60.07
N LEU A 592 26.14 24.61 -60.43
CA LEU A 592 25.51 25.93 -60.36
C LEU A 592 24.81 26.09 -59.02
N ASP A 593 25.44 26.83 -58.11
CA ASP A 593 24.89 27.20 -56.81
C ASP A 593 23.93 28.40 -56.97
N PRO A 594 22.62 28.27 -56.67
CA PRO A 594 21.64 29.34 -56.82
C PRO A 594 22.00 30.64 -56.07
N THR A 595 22.80 30.56 -55.01
CA THR A 595 23.21 31.71 -54.18
C THR A 595 24.43 32.45 -54.73
N LYS A 596 25.15 31.84 -55.68
CA LYS A 596 26.40 32.36 -56.27
C LYS A 596 26.29 32.61 -57.79
N LEU A 597 25.09 32.49 -58.36
CA LEU A 597 24.81 32.89 -59.75
C LEU A 597 24.87 34.43 -59.88
N GLY A 598 25.49 34.90 -60.95
CA GLY A 598 25.43 36.32 -61.32
C GLY A 598 24.03 36.73 -61.80
N PRO A 599 23.72 38.03 -61.92
CA PRO A 599 22.37 38.54 -62.23
C PRO A 599 21.82 38.15 -63.61
N ARG A 600 22.62 37.45 -64.43
CA ARG A 600 22.18 36.84 -65.69
C ARG A 600 21.59 35.43 -65.52
N MET A 601 21.84 34.71 -64.43
CA MET A 601 21.47 33.28 -64.30
C MET A 601 20.57 33.02 -63.09
N HIS A 602 19.44 32.33 -63.32
CA HIS A 602 18.47 32.00 -62.26
C HIS A 602 17.91 30.59 -62.44
N ILE A 603 17.66 29.89 -61.33
CA ILE A 603 16.95 28.60 -61.33
C ILE A 603 15.56 28.84 -60.75
N PHE A 604 14.52 28.56 -61.54
CA PHE A 604 13.13 28.72 -61.12
C PHE A 604 12.68 27.64 -60.13
N GLN A 605 11.62 27.92 -59.37
CA GLN A 605 11.00 27.00 -58.40
C GLN A 605 10.51 25.67 -59.00
N ASN A 606 10.35 25.60 -60.32
CA ASN A 606 10.00 24.37 -61.05
C ASN A 606 11.21 23.49 -61.43
N GLY A 607 12.44 23.93 -61.12
CA GLY A 607 13.69 23.24 -61.47
C GLY A 607 14.35 23.68 -62.77
N SER A 608 13.75 24.60 -63.54
CA SER A 608 14.30 25.05 -64.84
C SER A 608 15.37 26.13 -64.67
N LEU A 609 16.45 26.05 -65.45
CA LEU A 609 17.53 27.04 -65.49
C LEU A 609 17.25 28.10 -66.56
N VAL A 610 17.42 29.36 -66.21
CA VAL A 610 17.36 30.52 -67.10
C VAL A 610 18.71 31.20 -67.16
N ILE A 611 19.08 31.64 -68.37
CA ILE A 611 20.24 32.50 -68.62
C ILE A 611 19.73 33.68 -69.45
N HIS A 612 19.71 34.87 -68.88
CA HIS A 612 19.42 36.14 -69.56
C HIS A 612 20.70 36.71 -70.22
N ASP A 613 20.51 37.53 -71.24
CA ASP A 613 21.61 38.22 -71.95
C ASP A 613 22.77 37.25 -72.28
N VAL A 614 22.42 36.20 -73.03
CA VAL A 614 23.29 35.05 -73.29
C VAL A 614 24.46 35.46 -74.18
N ALA A 615 25.68 35.20 -73.73
CA ALA A 615 26.91 35.54 -74.45
C ALA A 615 27.53 34.29 -75.13
N PRO A 616 28.37 34.41 -76.17
CA PRO A 616 28.90 33.25 -76.92
C PRO A 616 29.57 32.20 -76.03
N GLU A 617 30.29 32.66 -74.99
CA GLU A 617 30.94 31.83 -73.98
C GLU A 617 29.96 31.01 -73.12
N ASP A 618 28.66 31.35 -73.07
CA ASP A 618 27.61 30.57 -72.38
C ASP A 618 27.23 29.27 -73.12
N SER A 619 27.74 29.06 -74.34
CA SER A 619 27.68 27.77 -75.02
C SER A 619 28.32 26.65 -74.18
N GLY A 620 27.68 25.48 -74.13
CA GLY A 620 28.20 24.35 -73.36
C GLY A 620 27.19 23.26 -73.06
N ARG A 621 27.63 22.23 -72.34
CA ARG A 621 26.76 21.17 -71.81
C ARG A 621 26.24 21.56 -70.44
N TYR A 622 24.93 21.37 -70.24
CA TYR A 622 24.21 21.64 -69.00
C TYR A 622 23.45 20.38 -68.57
N THR A 623 23.84 19.83 -67.43
CA THR A 623 23.24 18.66 -66.80
C THR A 623 22.24 19.09 -65.74
N CYS A 624 20.99 18.63 -65.84
CA CYS A 624 20.04 18.66 -64.74
C CYS A 624 20.22 17.40 -63.89
N ILE A 625 20.35 17.56 -62.58
CA ILE A 625 20.51 16.48 -61.59
C ILE A 625 19.33 16.57 -60.63
N ALA A 626 18.66 15.45 -60.37
CA ALA A 626 17.55 15.34 -59.44
C ALA A 626 17.84 14.24 -58.40
N GLY A 627 17.66 14.54 -57.12
CA GLY A 627 17.98 13.63 -56.00
C GLY A 627 16.93 13.62 -54.88
N ASN A 628 16.69 12.44 -54.31
CA ASN A 628 15.89 12.19 -53.11
C ASN A 628 16.50 10.99 -52.35
N SER A 629 15.89 10.56 -51.25
CA SER A 629 16.40 9.46 -50.42
C SER A 629 16.33 8.07 -51.09
N CYS A 630 15.66 7.92 -52.24
CA CYS A 630 15.60 6.64 -52.97
C CYS A 630 16.79 6.49 -53.93
N ASN A 631 17.04 7.53 -54.73
CA ASN A 631 18.03 7.52 -55.79
C ASN A 631 18.35 8.93 -56.29
N ILE A 632 19.40 9.02 -57.10
CA ILE A 632 19.74 10.22 -57.89
C ILE A 632 19.60 9.86 -59.38
N LYS A 633 19.16 10.80 -60.21
CA LYS A 633 19.17 10.71 -61.69
C LYS A 633 19.65 12.02 -62.28
N HIS A 634 20.17 11.95 -63.50
CA HIS A 634 20.59 13.12 -64.26
C HIS A 634 20.22 12.99 -65.74
N THR A 635 20.07 14.13 -66.40
CA THR A 635 19.79 14.28 -67.84
C THR A 635 20.50 15.54 -68.34
N GLU A 636 20.77 15.67 -69.64
CA GLU A 636 21.74 16.64 -70.16
C GLU A 636 21.38 17.22 -71.52
N ALA A 637 21.50 18.54 -71.65
CA ALA A 637 21.30 19.26 -72.91
C ALA A 637 22.52 20.13 -73.27
N PRO A 638 22.88 20.24 -74.56
CA PRO A 638 23.76 21.27 -75.05
C PRO A 638 22.99 22.59 -75.29
N LEU A 639 23.54 23.69 -74.79
CA LEU A 639 23.18 25.05 -75.16
C LEU A 639 24.17 25.55 -76.22
N TYR A 640 23.65 26.06 -77.33
CA TYR A 640 24.42 26.71 -78.38
C TYR A 640 24.04 28.19 -78.49
N VAL A 641 25.03 29.07 -78.51
CA VAL A 641 24.82 30.50 -78.70
C VAL A 641 25.26 30.88 -80.10
N VAL A 642 24.43 31.64 -80.80
CA VAL A 642 24.66 32.05 -82.20
C VAL A 642 24.74 33.56 -82.26
N ASP A 643 25.72 34.09 -82.98
CA ASP A 643 25.86 35.54 -83.15
C ASP A 643 24.62 36.13 -83.84
N LYS A 644 24.23 37.34 -83.43
CA LYS A 644 23.05 38.00 -83.99
C LYS A 644 23.31 38.33 -85.47
N PRO A 645 22.46 37.92 -86.43
CA PRO A 645 22.67 38.23 -87.83
C PRO A 645 22.65 39.75 -88.05
N VAL A 646 23.67 40.25 -88.76
CA VAL A 646 23.73 41.64 -89.23
C VAL A 646 22.74 41.78 -90.38
N LEU A 647 21.88 42.81 -90.32
CA LEU A 647 20.99 43.17 -91.41
C LEU A 647 21.76 44.10 -92.36
N GLU A 648 22.13 43.59 -93.53
CA GLU A 648 22.54 44.41 -94.67
C GLU A 648 21.29 44.87 -95.44
N GLU A 649 21.24 46.14 -95.82
CA GLU A 649 20.14 46.70 -96.63
C GLU A 649 20.41 46.49 -98.13
N SER A 650 19.51 45.79 -98.84
CA SER A 650 19.35 45.98 -100.29
C SER A 650 17.98 45.54 -100.83
N GLU A 651 17.65 46.06 -102.01
CA GLU A 651 16.35 46.04 -102.68
C GLU A 651 16.05 44.69 -103.37
N GLY A 652 14.77 44.34 -103.65
CA GLY A 652 14.50 43.03 -104.31
C GLY A 652 13.07 42.56 -104.65
N LEU A 653 12.09 43.45 -104.82
CA LEU A 653 10.79 43.27 -105.54
C LEU A 653 10.32 41.83 -105.94
N GLY A 654 9.18 41.32 -105.40
CA GLY A 654 8.64 40.02 -105.88
C GLY A 654 7.26 39.49 -105.40
N SER A 655 6.14 40.11 -105.81
CA SER A 655 4.74 39.55 -105.81
C SER A 655 3.92 39.45 -104.48
N PRO A 656 2.56 39.35 -104.52
CA PRO A 656 1.67 39.78 -103.42
C PRO A 656 0.86 38.66 -102.68
N PRO A 657 0.24 38.96 -101.51
CA PRO A 657 -0.43 37.98 -100.64
C PRO A 657 -1.98 37.95 -100.74
N PRO A 658 -2.63 36.83 -100.32
CA PRO A 658 -4.07 36.76 -100.06
C PRO A 658 -4.43 36.50 -98.57
N TYR A 659 -4.43 37.54 -97.73
CA TYR A 659 -4.87 37.41 -96.32
C TYR A 659 -6.41 37.32 -96.20
N LYS A 660 -7.00 36.12 -96.34
CA LYS A 660 -8.43 35.86 -96.05
C LYS A 660 -8.73 34.45 -95.50
N MET A 661 -8.20 34.10 -94.32
CA MET A 661 -8.73 32.95 -93.55
C MET A 661 -8.62 33.02 -92.02
N ILE A 662 -8.50 34.22 -91.42
CA ILE A 662 -8.34 34.36 -89.95
C ILE A 662 -9.59 34.88 -89.21
N GLN A 663 -10.62 35.40 -89.91
CA GLN A 663 -11.85 35.87 -89.25
C GLN A 663 -12.83 34.76 -88.82
N THR A 664 -12.74 33.55 -89.36
CA THR A 664 -13.74 32.48 -89.13
C THR A 664 -13.52 31.69 -87.83
N ILE A 665 -12.29 31.69 -87.27
CA ILE A 665 -11.93 30.88 -86.09
C ILE A 665 -12.19 31.64 -84.78
N GLY A 666 -12.03 32.98 -84.76
CA GLY A 666 -12.23 33.78 -83.54
C GLY A 666 -13.68 33.76 -83.04
N LEU A 667 -14.66 33.74 -83.95
CA LEU A 667 -16.09 33.78 -83.60
C LEU A 667 -16.60 32.47 -82.95
N SER A 668 -16.10 31.32 -83.37
CA SER A 668 -16.48 30.03 -82.78
C SER A 668 -15.86 29.81 -81.40
N VAL A 669 -14.59 30.18 -81.21
CA VAL A 669 -13.92 30.12 -79.91
C VAL A 669 -14.56 31.09 -78.92
N GLY A 670 -14.88 32.32 -79.34
CA GLY A 670 -15.57 33.30 -78.49
C GLY A 670 -16.94 32.80 -78.01
N ALA A 671 -17.74 32.19 -78.90
CA ALA A 671 -19.03 31.60 -78.54
C ALA A 671 -18.90 30.43 -77.55
N ALA A 672 -17.91 29.55 -77.74
CA ALA A 672 -17.66 28.43 -76.84
C ALA A 672 -17.25 28.88 -75.43
N VAL A 673 -16.36 29.88 -75.33
CA VAL A 673 -15.94 30.46 -74.03
C VAL A 673 -17.11 31.16 -73.34
N ALA A 674 -17.91 31.93 -74.07
CA ALA A 674 -19.11 32.57 -73.53
C ALA A 674 -20.13 31.54 -73.00
N TYR A 675 -20.33 30.42 -73.72
CA TYR A 675 -21.20 29.33 -73.28
C TYR A 675 -20.69 28.65 -72.00
N ILE A 676 -19.39 28.36 -71.90
CA ILE A 676 -18.78 27.77 -70.71
C ILE A 676 -18.93 28.71 -69.50
N ILE A 677 -18.69 30.01 -69.67
CA ILE A 677 -18.88 31.02 -68.61
C ILE A 677 -20.36 31.10 -68.19
N ALA A 678 -21.30 31.05 -69.14
CA ALA A 678 -22.73 31.04 -68.84
C ALA A 678 -23.17 29.79 -68.06
N VAL A 679 -22.68 28.60 -68.43
CA VAL A 679 -22.97 27.34 -67.73
C VAL A 679 -22.37 27.33 -66.33
N LEU A 680 -21.10 27.73 -66.17
CA LEU A 680 -20.47 27.84 -64.83
C LEU A 680 -21.16 28.90 -63.96
N GLY A 681 -21.58 30.02 -64.56
CA GLY A 681 -22.40 31.05 -63.90
C GLY A 681 -23.74 30.50 -63.43
N LEU A 682 -24.44 29.72 -64.26
CA LEU A 682 -25.69 29.04 -63.91
C LEU A 682 -25.49 27.98 -62.82
N MET A 683 -24.43 27.17 -62.89
CA MET A 683 -24.10 26.21 -61.83
C MET A 683 -23.81 26.90 -60.49
N PHE A 684 -23.05 28.00 -60.50
CA PHE A 684 -22.76 28.78 -59.31
C PHE A 684 -24.01 29.49 -58.78
N TYR A 685 -24.84 30.05 -59.66
CA TYR A 685 -26.14 30.65 -59.32
C TYR A 685 -27.09 29.62 -58.69
N CYS A 686 -27.22 28.43 -59.27
CA CYS A 686 -28.01 27.33 -58.69
C CYS A 686 -27.44 26.88 -57.33
N LYS A 687 -26.12 26.73 -57.21
CA LYS A 687 -25.45 26.39 -55.93
C LYS A 687 -25.71 27.45 -54.86
N LYS A 688 -25.66 28.74 -55.22
CA LYS A 688 -25.96 29.88 -54.33
C LYS A 688 -27.46 29.99 -54.00
N ARG A 689 -28.35 29.75 -54.96
CA ARG A 689 -29.82 29.77 -54.81
C ARG A 689 -30.35 28.58 -53.99
N CYS A 690 -29.71 27.42 -54.05
CA CYS A 690 -29.97 26.29 -53.15
C CYS A 690 -29.47 26.56 -51.72
N LYS A 691 -28.33 27.26 -51.55
CA LYS A 691 -27.87 27.72 -50.22
C LYS A 691 -28.83 28.78 -49.63
N ALA A 692 -29.28 29.73 -50.44
CA ALA A 692 -30.23 30.78 -50.05
C ALA A 692 -31.63 30.27 -49.67
N LYS A 693 -32.01 29.05 -50.07
CA LYS A 693 -33.25 28.39 -49.61
C LYS A 693 -33.12 27.64 -48.28
N ARG A 694 -31.94 27.58 -47.66
CA ARG A 694 -31.71 26.90 -46.36
C ARG A 694 -31.56 27.83 -45.15
N LEU A 695 -31.43 29.15 -45.36
CA LEU A 695 -31.50 30.14 -44.29
C LEU A 695 -32.58 31.19 -44.62
N GLN A 696 -33.82 30.91 -44.22
CA GLN A 696 -34.89 31.91 -44.19
C GLN A 696 -35.79 31.71 -42.95
N LYS A 697 -35.16 31.72 -41.77
CA LYS A 697 -35.76 32.11 -40.48
C LYS A 697 -34.69 32.70 -39.56
N GLN A 698 -34.70 34.03 -39.51
CA GLN A 698 -34.06 34.92 -38.53
C GLN A 698 -35.05 35.12 -37.33
N PRO A 699 -34.87 36.06 -36.36
CA PRO A 699 -33.86 37.12 -36.17
C PRO A 699 -32.85 36.74 -35.06
N GLU A 700 -32.02 37.58 -34.42
CA GLU A 700 -31.79 39.06 -34.40
C GLU A 700 -30.31 39.34 -34.86
N GLY A 701 -29.46 40.29 -34.45
CA GLY A 701 -29.45 41.43 -33.50
C GLY A 701 -28.24 41.36 -32.55
N GLU A 702 -27.39 42.39 -32.33
CA GLU A 702 -27.18 43.70 -32.98
C GLU A 702 -25.66 43.99 -33.12
N GLU A 703 -25.30 45.00 -33.94
CA GLU A 703 -23.96 45.64 -34.10
C GLU A 703 -24.00 47.06 -33.41
N PRO A 704 -22.96 47.95 -33.32
CA PRO A 704 -21.79 48.11 -34.22
C PRO A 704 -20.44 48.70 -33.66
N GLU A 705 -19.48 48.87 -34.60
CA GLU A 705 -18.48 49.96 -34.81
C GLU A 705 -17.48 50.48 -33.73
N MET A 706 -16.19 50.11 -33.91
CA MET A 706 -15.04 50.89 -34.46
C MET A 706 -14.63 52.32 -33.96
N GLU A 707 -13.31 52.61 -34.06
CA GLU A 707 -12.61 53.93 -34.00
C GLU A 707 -12.47 54.65 -32.61
N CYS A 708 -11.42 55.42 -32.26
CA CYS A 708 -10.06 55.68 -32.80
C CYS A 708 -9.08 56.36 -31.77
N LEU A 709 -7.81 56.57 -32.18
CA LEU A 709 -6.82 57.60 -31.72
C LEU A 709 -6.00 57.52 -30.40
N ASN A 710 -4.68 57.30 -30.57
CA ASN A 710 -3.49 57.94 -29.96
C ASN A 710 -3.47 58.58 -28.55
N GLY A 711 -2.47 58.17 -27.74
CA GLY A 711 -1.89 59.00 -26.66
C GLY A 711 -0.83 58.28 -25.79
N GLY A 712 0.39 58.82 -25.69
CA GLY A 712 1.41 58.48 -24.66
C GLY A 712 1.76 59.71 -23.80
N PRO A 713 2.88 59.76 -23.04
CA PRO A 713 4.03 58.82 -22.96
C PRO A 713 4.56 58.55 -21.51
N LEU A 714 5.79 58.01 -21.39
CA LEU A 714 6.63 57.82 -20.17
C LEU A 714 6.23 56.62 -19.26
N GLN A 715 7.13 55.95 -18.52
CA GLN A 715 8.54 56.24 -18.17
C GLN A 715 9.40 54.94 -18.04
N ASN A 716 10.73 55.05 -17.90
CA ASN A 716 11.69 53.92 -17.85
C ASN A 716 11.74 53.18 -16.48
N GLY A 717 12.13 51.90 -16.49
CA GLY A 717 12.46 51.13 -15.28
C GLY A 717 13.16 49.77 -15.53
N GLN A 718 14.47 49.72 -15.27
CA GLN A 718 15.36 48.54 -15.20
C GLN A 718 16.34 48.79 -14.01
N PRO A 719 17.18 47.84 -13.51
CA PRO A 719 17.32 46.40 -13.80
C PRO A 719 17.47 45.52 -12.52
N SER A 720 17.87 44.24 -12.69
CA SER A 720 18.62 43.40 -11.70
C SER A 720 17.91 43.00 -10.38
N ALA A 721 18.43 42.07 -9.55
CA ALA A 721 19.13 40.79 -9.76
C ALA A 721 19.18 40.01 -8.41
N GLU A 722 19.44 38.70 -8.47
CA GLU A 722 20.09 37.82 -7.45
C GLU A 722 19.83 37.98 -5.93
N ILE A 723 19.44 36.87 -5.28
CA ILE A 723 19.99 36.44 -3.97
C ILE A 723 20.32 34.93 -4.07
N GLN A 724 21.41 34.51 -3.42
CA GLN A 724 22.05 33.19 -3.52
C GLN A 724 22.55 32.73 -2.12
N GLU A 725 23.28 31.61 -2.05
CA GLU A 725 24.22 31.18 -0.97
C GLU A 725 23.61 30.59 0.32
N GLU A 726 24.34 29.83 1.17
CA GLU A 726 25.73 29.27 1.11
C GLU A 726 25.66 27.74 1.45
N VAL A 727 26.61 26.91 1.95
CA VAL A 727 28.00 26.89 2.50
C VAL A 727 28.59 25.53 2.02
N ALA A 728 29.79 25.27 1.46
CA ALA A 728 31.17 25.81 1.48
C ALA A 728 32.12 25.20 2.54
N LEU A 729 33.39 24.91 2.16
CA LEU A 729 34.62 24.87 3.01
C LEU A 729 35.88 24.32 2.25
N THR A 730 36.75 25.26 1.88
CA THR A 730 38.26 25.30 1.79
C THR A 730 39.14 24.09 2.22
N SER A 731 40.42 23.91 1.79
CA SER A 731 41.30 24.53 0.73
C SER A 731 42.74 23.90 0.70
N LEU A 732 43.62 24.37 -0.22
CA LEU A 732 45.12 24.24 -0.30
C LEU A 732 45.72 22.86 -0.71
N GLY A 733 46.83 22.75 -1.47
CA GLY A 733 47.62 23.75 -2.23
C GLY A 733 48.94 23.21 -2.87
N SER A 734 49.53 23.95 -3.83
CA SER A 734 50.82 23.70 -4.56
C SER A 734 50.92 22.42 -5.45
N GLY A 735 51.77 22.30 -6.47
CA GLY A 735 52.79 23.19 -7.08
C GLY A 735 53.17 22.74 -8.52
N PRO A 736 54.07 23.43 -9.26
CA PRO A 736 54.18 23.32 -10.72
C PRO A 736 55.21 22.30 -11.26
N ALA A 737 54.95 21.77 -12.45
CA ALA A 737 55.93 21.05 -13.30
C ALA A 737 55.72 21.38 -14.79
N ALA A 738 56.82 21.51 -15.54
CA ALA A 738 56.81 21.86 -16.96
C ALA A 738 57.35 20.72 -17.84
N THR A 739 57.14 20.84 -19.16
CA THR A 739 57.53 19.89 -20.23
C THR A 739 56.74 18.57 -20.21
N ASN A 740 56.23 18.02 -21.32
CA ASN A 740 56.58 18.20 -22.74
C ASN A 740 55.37 18.28 -23.67
N LYS A 741 55.51 19.01 -24.79
CA LYS A 741 54.56 18.92 -25.91
C LYS A 741 54.63 17.53 -26.56
N ARG A 742 53.57 16.73 -26.43
CA ARG A 742 53.19 15.75 -27.45
C ARG A 742 51.95 16.30 -28.15
N HIS A 743 52.08 16.72 -29.41
CA HIS A 743 50.90 17.00 -30.22
C HIS A 743 50.12 15.70 -30.42
N SER A 744 48.90 15.65 -29.89
CA SER A 744 47.95 14.60 -30.20
C SER A 744 47.46 14.74 -31.64
N THR A 745 47.17 13.63 -32.32
CA THR A 745 46.54 13.64 -33.64
C THR A 745 45.09 14.13 -33.59
N SER A 746 44.47 14.20 -32.39
CA SER A 746 43.11 14.72 -32.19
C SER A 746 42.88 16.11 -32.77
N ASP A 747 43.85 17.00 -32.62
CA ASP A 747 43.67 18.44 -32.88
C ASP A 747 43.66 18.74 -34.39
N LYS A 748 44.13 17.79 -35.22
CA LYS A 748 44.09 17.87 -36.69
C LYS A 748 42.82 17.30 -37.33
N MET A 749 41.98 16.60 -36.56
CA MET A 749 40.77 15.94 -37.07
C MET A 749 39.47 16.59 -36.58
N HIS A 750 39.55 17.68 -35.82
CA HIS A 750 38.38 18.47 -35.48
C HIS A 750 37.77 19.12 -36.74
N PHE A 751 36.48 18.90 -36.97
CA PHE A 751 35.72 19.58 -38.02
C PHE A 751 34.53 20.34 -37.41
N PRO A 752 34.30 21.61 -37.75
CA PRO A 752 33.22 22.39 -37.17
C PRO A 752 31.85 21.97 -37.70
N ARG A 753 30.87 21.78 -36.80
CA ARG A 753 29.49 21.39 -37.10
C ARG A 753 28.80 22.40 -38.01
N THR A 754 29.10 23.70 -37.85
CA THR A 754 28.55 24.79 -38.65
C THR A 754 28.95 24.74 -40.13
N SER A 755 30.02 24.03 -40.46
CA SER A 755 30.45 23.78 -41.85
C SER A 755 29.83 22.53 -42.47
N LEU A 756 28.92 21.83 -41.77
CA LEU A 756 28.11 20.72 -42.30
C LEU A 756 26.69 21.20 -42.63
N GLN A 757 26.25 20.99 -43.87
CA GLN A 757 24.86 21.14 -44.30
C GLN A 757 24.27 19.76 -44.62
N PRO A 758 23.39 19.18 -43.77
CA PRO A 758 22.71 17.92 -44.08
C PRO A 758 21.88 18.01 -45.36
N ILE A 759 21.88 16.94 -46.16
CA ILE A 759 21.08 16.80 -47.38
C ILE A 759 19.93 15.80 -47.16
N THR A 760 20.25 14.59 -46.72
CA THR A 760 19.25 13.52 -46.51
C THR A 760 19.79 12.40 -45.63
N THR A 761 18.95 11.82 -44.77
CA THR A 761 19.29 10.61 -43.99
C THR A 761 19.27 9.39 -44.92
N LEU A 762 20.27 8.52 -44.78
CA LEU A 762 20.48 7.33 -45.63
C LEU A 762 20.22 6.01 -44.88
N GLY A 763 20.26 6.02 -43.55
CA GLY A 763 20.00 4.84 -42.72
C GLY A 763 20.46 5.05 -41.27
N LYS A 764 20.65 3.96 -40.55
CA LYS A 764 21.10 3.92 -39.15
C LYS A 764 22.20 2.88 -38.96
N SER A 765 23.25 3.32 -38.27
CA SER A 765 24.34 2.48 -37.78
C SER A 765 24.10 2.07 -36.33
N GLU A 766 25.00 1.26 -35.76
CA GLU A 766 24.91 0.86 -34.34
C GLU A 766 25.01 2.01 -33.33
N PHE A 767 25.50 3.18 -33.74
CA PHE A 767 25.71 4.35 -32.87
C PHE A 767 24.65 5.44 -33.04
N GLY A 768 23.89 5.41 -34.14
CA GLY A 768 22.97 6.47 -34.55
C GLY A 768 22.83 6.61 -36.06
N GLU A 769 22.06 7.61 -36.47
CA GLU A 769 21.78 7.95 -37.87
C GLU A 769 23.02 8.18 -38.74
N VAL A 770 22.91 7.76 -39.99
CA VAL A 770 23.88 7.98 -41.08
C VAL A 770 23.22 8.85 -42.15
N PHE A 771 23.83 9.98 -42.49
CA PHE A 771 23.25 10.94 -43.44
C PHE A 771 24.27 11.52 -44.42
N LEU A 772 23.80 11.87 -45.62
CA LEU A 772 24.56 12.64 -46.61
C LEU A 772 24.56 14.11 -46.20
N ALA A 773 25.72 14.76 -46.27
CA ALA A 773 25.86 16.20 -46.07
C ALA A 773 26.82 16.82 -47.10
N LYS A 774 26.74 18.14 -47.25
CA LYS A 774 27.84 18.95 -47.76
C LYS A 774 28.74 19.37 -46.60
N ALA A 775 30.04 19.39 -46.82
CA ALA A 775 31.03 19.94 -45.92
C ALA A 775 31.81 21.07 -46.61
N GLN A 776 31.95 22.21 -45.94
CA GLN A 776 32.69 23.38 -46.44
C GLN A 776 34.07 23.48 -45.79
N GLY A 777 35.11 23.78 -46.57
CA GLY A 777 36.48 23.97 -46.04
C GLY A 777 37.25 22.70 -45.68
N LEU A 778 36.89 21.53 -46.25
CA LEU A 778 37.66 20.28 -46.06
C LEU A 778 38.98 20.24 -46.83
N GLU A 779 39.03 20.84 -48.02
CA GLU A 779 40.19 20.81 -48.92
C GLU A 779 40.38 22.21 -49.53
N GLU A 780 41.62 22.71 -49.54
CA GLU A 780 41.91 24.09 -49.97
C GLU A 780 41.50 24.33 -51.43
N GLY A 781 40.71 25.38 -51.67
CA GLY A 781 40.17 25.71 -52.98
C GLY A 781 38.87 24.99 -53.37
N VAL A 782 38.39 24.02 -52.59
CA VAL A 782 37.09 23.36 -52.82
C VAL A 782 36.02 23.99 -51.92
N ALA A 783 35.00 24.59 -52.54
CA ALA A 783 33.96 25.34 -51.81
C ALA A 783 33.03 24.42 -51.00
N GLU A 784 32.62 23.29 -51.56
CA GLU A 784 31.73 22.30 -50.93
C GLU A 784 32.11 20.88 -51.39
N THR A 785 32.23 19.94 -50.45
CA THR A 785 32.51 18.52 -50.70
C THR A 785 31.35 17.67 -50.17
N LEU A 786 30.93 16.64 -50.91
CA LEU A 786 29.95 15.67 -50.41
C LEU A 786 30.59 14.69 -49.44
N VAL A 787 29.95 14.48 -48.29
CA VAL A 787 30.44 13.64 -47.20
C VAL A 787 29.34 12.76 -46.62
N LEU A 788 29.73 11.61 -46.10
CA LEU A 788 28.87 10.72 -45.33
C LEU A 788 29.10 10.97 -43.84
N VAL A 789 28.04 11.20 -43.07
CA VAL A 789 28.14 11.56 -41.66
C VAL A 789 27.51 10.47 -40.79
N LYS A 790 28.31 9.82 -39.92
CA LYS A 790 27.85 8.81 -38.94
C LYS A 790 27.71 9.48 -37.58
N SER A 791 26.53 9.40 -36.96
CA SER A 791 26.25 10.06 -35.68
C SER A 791 26.30 9.11 -34.48
N LEU A 792 26.69 9.65 -33.32
CA LEU A 792 26.60 9.01 -32.01
C LEU A 792 25.44 9.64 -31.25
N GLN A 793 24.29 8.97 -31.29
CA GLN A 793 23.05 9.36 -30.61
C GLN A 793 22.84 8.61 -29.29
N SER A 794 23.61 7.54 -29.05
CA SER A 794 23.48 6.69 -27.86
C SER A 794 24.16 7.26 -26.61
N ARG A 795 23.53 7.00 -25.46
CA ARG A 795 24.05 7.25 -24.11
C ARG A 795 24.69 6.02 -23.48
N ASP A 796 24.72 4.89 -24.18
CA ASP A 796 25.38 3.66 -23.71
C ASP A 796 26.91 3.83 -23.73
N GLU A 797 27.56 3.63 -22.58
CA GLU A 797 29.01 3.87 -22.44
C GLU A 797 29.85 2.95 -23.33
N GLN A 798 29.41 1.71 -23.57
CA GLN A 798 30.13 0.77 -24.42
C GLN A 798 30.08 1.22 -25.90
N GLN A 799 28.92 1.67 -26.38
CA GLN A 799 28.77 2.28 -27.69
C GLN A 799 29.56 3.59 -27.83
N GLN A 800 29.62 4.43 -26.80
CA GLN A 800 30.47 5.64 -26.81
C GLN A 800 31.97 5.31 -26.82
N LEU A 801 32.39 4.22 -26.16
CA LEU A 801 33.76 3.72 -26.20
C LEU A 801 34.12 3.12 -27.56
N ASP A 802 33.23 2.34 -28.18
CA ASP A 802 33.49 1.72 -29.48
C ASP A 802 33.45 2.71 -30.63
N PHE A 803 32.56 3.72 -30.62
CA PHE A 803 32.61 4.86 -31.53
C PHE A 803 33.95 5.61 -31.43
N ARG A 804 34.48 5.79 -30.21
CA ARG A 804 35.79 6.43 -29.98
C ARG A 804 36.95 5.57 -30.51
N ARG A 805 36.92 4.25 -30.27
CA ARG A 805 37.90 3.28 -30.80
C ARG A 805 37.90 3.25 -32.33
N GLU A 806 36.71 3.25 -32.95
CA GLU A 806 36.53 3.28 -34.40
C GLU A 806 37.16 4.56 -35.00
N PHE A 807 36.87 5.73 -34.43
CA PHE A 807 37.51 7.00 -34.80
C PHE A 807 39.04 6.95 -34.64
N GLU A 808 39.55 6.51 -33.49
CA GLU A 808 40.98 6.48 -33.21
C GLU A 808 41.75 5.49 -34.11
N MET A 809 41.09 4.46 -34.64
CA MET A 809 41.69 3.55 -35.62
C MET A 809 41.60 4.10 -37.05
N PHE A 810 40.43 4.57 -37.50
CA PHE A 810 40.26 5.08 -38.86
C PHE A 810 41.05 6.36 -39.12
N GLY A 811 41.30 7.20 -38.11
CA GLY A 811 42.17 8.38 -38.22
C GLY A 811 43.65 8.07 -38.52
N LYS A 812 44.03 6.80 -38.59
CA LYS A 812 45.38 6.31 -38.93
C LYS A 812 45.44 5.59 -40.29
N LEU A 813 44.30 5.31 -40.92
CA LEU A 813 44.21 4.56 -42.17
C LEU A 813 44.15 5.50 -43.37
N ASN A 814 44.93 5.20 -44.41
CA ASN A 814 44.88 5.92 -45.68
C ASN A 814 45.32 4.99 -46.83
N HIS A 815 44.35 4.55 -47.62
CA HIS A 815 44.60 3.63 -48.73
C HIS A 815 43.54 3.78 -49.83
N ALA A 816 43.91 3.51 -51.09
CA ALA A 816 43.01 3.64 -52.24
C ALA A 816 41.76 2.76 -52.13
N ASN A 817 41.83 1.65 -51.39
CA ASN A 817 40.73 0.70 -51.21
C ASN A 817 40.16 0.67 -49.77
N VAL A 818 40.27 1.77 -49.02
CA VAL A 818 39.69 1.93 -47.68
C VAL A 818 38.98 3.29 -47.61
N VAL A 819 37.83 3.36 -46.94
CA VAL A 819 37.09 4.63 -46.76
C VAL A 819 37.86 5.57 -45.82
N ARG A 820 38.21 6.75 -46.32
CA ARG A 820 38.91 7.82 -45.58
C ARG A 820 37.97 8.53 -44.62
N LEU A 821 38.41 8.62 -43.36
CA LEU A 821 37.83 9.49 -42.33
C LEU A 821 38.38 10.91 -42.51
N LEU A 822 37.49 11.89 -42.60
CA LEU A 822 37.78 13.29 -42.97
C LEU A 822 37.79 14.24 -41.77
N GLY A 823 36.97 13.96 -40.75
CA GLY A 823 36.89 14.81 -39.56
C GLY A 823 35.92 14.32 -38.50
N LEU A 824 35.85 15.06 -37.38
CA LEU A 824 35.04 14.74 -36.21
C LEU A 824 34.47 16.02 -35.57
N CYS A 825 33.14 16.12 -35.48
CA CYS A 825 32.45 17.23 -34.81
C CYS A 825 32.18 16.87 -33.34
N ARG A 826 32.76 17.67 -32.42
CA ARG A 826 32.71 17.46 -30.96
C ARG A 826 32.07 18.60 -30.16
N GLU A 827 31.58 19.63 -30.83
CA GLU A 827 31.15 20.90 -30.21
C GLU A 827 29.80 20.79 -29.48
N ALA A 828 28.96 19.84 -29.90
CA ALA A 828 27.67 19.52 -29.32
C ALA A 828 27.30 18.07 -29.68
N GLU A 829 26.44 17.46 -28.87
CA GLU A 829 25.79 16.17 -29.19
C GLU A 829 24.70 16.34 -30.28
N PRO A 830 24.34 15.28 -31.03
CA PRO A 830 25.04 13.99 -31.14
C PRO A 830 26.37 14.15 -31.91
N HIS A 831 27.45 13.54 -31.43
CA HIS A 831 28.77 13.66 -32.08
C HIS A 831 28.78 13.08 -33.49
N TYR A 832 29.57 13.63 -34.40
CA TYR A 832 29.60 13.21 -35.81
C TYR A 832 31.01 12.80 -36.27
N MET A 833 31.13 11.61 -36.86
CA MET A 833 32.24 11.28 -37.78
C MET A 833 31.89 11.76 -39.18
N VAL A 834 32.83 12.43 -39.85
CA VAL A 834 32.70 12.87 -41.25
C VAL A 834 33.60 11.99 -42.12
N LEU A 835 33.01 11.25 -43.04
CA LEU A 835 33.65 10.24 -43.92
C LEU A 835 33.54 10.69 -45.38
N GLU A 836 34.42 10.18 -46.25
CA GLU A 836 34.25 10.41 -47.70
C GLU A 836 32.98 9.75 -48.23
N TYR A 837 32.29 10.46 -49.13
CA TYR A 837 31.16 9.91 -49.87
C TYR A 837 31.65 9.12 -51.10
N VAL A 838 30.98 8.01 -51.41
CA VAL A 838 31.29 7.15 -52.56
C VAL A 838 29.98 6.88 -53.33
N ASP A 839 30.01 7.06 -54.65
CA ASP A 839 28.85 7.53 -55.41
C ASP A 839 27.94 6.47 -56.05
N LEU A 840 28.33 5.19 -56.08
CA LEU A 840 27.42 4.08 -56.45
C LEU A 840 26.91 3.27 -55.23
N GLY A 841 27.15 3.75 -54.01
CA GLY A 841 26.71 3.05 -52.79
C GLY A 841 27.51 1.77 -52.51
N ASP A 842 26.85 0.76 -51.95
CA ASP A 842 27.50 -0.49 -51.55
C ASP A 842 27.63 -1.53 -52.69
N LEU A 843 28.62 -2.40 -52.55
CA LEU A 843 28.97 -3.43 -53.51
C LEU A 843 27.87 -4.48 -53.68
N LYS A 844 27.05 -4.76 -52.65
CA LYS A 844 25.95 -5.75 -52.73
C LYS A 844 24.81 -5.23 -53.58
N GLN A 845 24.42 -3.96 -53.45
CA GLN A 845 23.47 -3.30 -54.35
C GLN A 845 24.05 -3.20 -55.77
N PHE A 846 25.30 -2.76 -55.92
CA PHE A 846 25.97 -2.68 -57.23
C PHE A 846 25.97 -4.02 -57.97
N LEU A 847 26.28 -5.12 -57.27
CA LEU A 847 26.25 -6.48 -57.81
C LEU A 847 24.84 -6.88 -58.27
N ARG A 848 23.81 -6.72 -57.42
CA ARG A 848 22.41 -7.05 -57.74
C ARG A 848 21.88 -6.23 -58.92
N ILE A 849 22.16 -4.93 -58.96
CA ILE A 849 21.78 -4.04 -60.07
C ILE A 849 22.41 -4.51 -61.39
N SER A 850 23.66 -4.99 -61.37
CA SER A 850 24.36 -5.51 -62.57
C SER A 850 23.79 -6.82 -63.14
N GLN A 851 22.83 -7.44 -62.47
CA GLN A 851 22.13 -8.66 -62.89
C GLN A 851 20.73 -8.34 -63.49
N SER A 852 20.27 -7.10 -63.43
CA SER A 852 18.90 -6.71 -63.82
C SER A 852 18.62 -6.93 -65.31
N LYS A 853 17.40 -7.40 -65.62
CA LYS A 853 16.90 -7.61 -66.99
C LYS A 853 16.01 -6.47 -67.51
N ASP A 854 15.89 -5.37 -66.78
CA ASP A 854 15.11 -4.20 -67.23
C ASP A 854 15.88 -3.42 -68.31
N GLU A 855 15.40 -3.44 -69.56
CA GLU A 855 16.01 -2.73 -70.68
C GLU A 855 16.18 -1.22 -70.46
N LYS A 856 15.40 -0.63 -69.53
CA LYS A 856 15.52 0.79 -69.18
C LYS A 856 16.75 1.08 -68.33
N LEU A 857 17.34 0.08 -67.68
CA LEU A 857 18.47 0.21 -66.76
C LEU A 857 19.75 -0.40 -67.36
N LYS A 858 20.26 0.22 -68.42
CA LYS A 858 21.44 -0.23 -69.19
C LYS A 858 22.70 -0.41 -68.32
N SER A 859 22.88 -1.60 -67.78
CA SER A 859 24.15 -2.09 -67.24
C SER A 859 24.54 -3.38 -67.98
N GLN A 860 25.82 -3.49 -68.35
CA GLN A 860 26.34 -4.75 -68.89
C GLN A 860 26.70 -5.69 -67.72
N PRO A 861 26.37 -6.98 -67.80
CA PRO A 861 26.66 -7.94 -66.73
C PRO A 861 28.17 -8.04 -66.47
N LEU A 862 28.54 -8.17 -65.19
CA LEU A 862 29.95 -8.15 -64.77
C LEU A 862 30.69 -9.41 -65.23
N SER A 863 31.66 -9.20 -66.13
CA SER A 863 32.56 -10.27 -66.58
C SER A 863 33.40 -10.83 -65.43
N THR A 864 33.85 -12.08 -65.55
CA THR A 864 34.74 -12.74 -64.58
C THR A 864 35.99 -11.92 -64.26
N LYS A 865 36.57 -11.20 -65.24
CA LYS A 865 37.72 -10.31 -65.02
C LYS A 865 37.37 -9.11 -64.13
N GLN A 866 36.17 -8.53 -64.29
CA GLN A 866 35.68 -7.47 -63.42
C GLN A 866 35.38 -8.00 -62.02
N LYS A 867 34.72 -9.16 -61.89
CA LYS A 867 34.48 -9.83 -60.59
C LYS A 867 35.78 -10.07 -59.82
N VAL A 868 36.80 -10.63 -60.48
CA VAL A 868 38.14 -10.78 -59.87
C VAL A 868 38.71 -9.44 -59.43
N SER A 869 38.68 -8.41 -60.28
CA SER A 869 39.19 -7.08 -59.95
C SER A 869 38.50 -6.44 -58.72
N LEU A 870 37.20 -6.67 -58.52
CA LEU A 870 36.49 -6.25 -57.31
C LEU A 870 37.04 -6.98 -56.07
N CYS A 871 37.22 -8.31 -56.15
CA CYS A 871 37.84 -9.09 -55.07
C CYS A 871 39.28 -8.67 -54.77
N THR A 872 40.11 -8.39 -55.80
CA THR A 872 41.50 -7.93 -55.61
C THR A 872 41.54 -6.58 -54.88
N GLN A 873 40.65 -5.65 -55.23
CA GLN A 873 40.58 -4.35 -54.55
C GLN A 873 40.19 -4.48 -53.08
N VAL A 874 39.21 -5.33 -52.75
CA VAL A 874 38.85 -5.62 -51.35
C VAL A 874 40.02 -6.31 -50.62
N ALA A 875 40.74 -7.23 -51.27
CA ALA A 875 41.90 -7.89 -50.68
C ALA A 875 43.04 -6.89 -50.34
N LEU A 876 43.33 -5.94 -51.23
CA LEU A 876 44.30 -4.87 -50.99
C LEU A 876 43.86 -3.90 -49.86
N GLY A 877 42.56 -3.62 -49.77
CA GLY A 877 41.98 -2.89 -48.63
C GLY A 877 42.20 -3.64 -47.31
N MET A 878 41.86 -4.92 -47.29
CA MET A 878 42.01 -5.77 -46.10
C MET A 878 43.46 -6.09 -45.73
N GLU A 879 44.38 -6.15 -46.70
CA GLU A 879 45.82 -6.19 -46.45
C GLU A 879 46.29 -4.94 -45.71
N HIS A 880 45.87 -3.74 -46.14
CA HIS A 880 46.20 -2.50 -45.44
C HIS A 880 45.64 -2.47 -44.00
N LEU A 881 44.41 -2.93 -43.79
CA LEU A 881 43.82 -3.07 -42.45
C LEU A 881 44.61 -4.06 -41.58
N SER A 882 44.87 -5.27 -42.10
CA SER A 882 45.61 -6.34 -41.42
C SER A 882 47.03 -5.89 -41.03
N ASN A 883 47.75 -5.22 -41.93
CA ASN A 883 49.10 -4.72 -41.67
C ASN A 883 49.14 -3.59 -40.63
N ASN A 884 48.04 -2.82 -40.49
CA ASN A 884 47.85 -1.85 -39.41
C ASN A 884 47.30 -2.48 -38.11
N ARG A 885 47.15 -3.81 -38.06
CA ARG A 885 46.55 -4.57 -36.94
C ARG A 885 45.08 -4.20 -36.65
N PHE A 886 44.35 -3.79 -37.67
CA PHE A 886 42.90 -3.64 -37.61
C PHE A 886 42.22 -4.98 -37.98
N VAL A 887 41.13 -5.29 -37.27
CA VAL A 887 40.26 -6.46 -37.53
C VAL A 887 38.86 -5.94 -37.77
N HIS A 888 38.28 -6.30 -38.92
CA HIS A 888 37.03 -5.73 -39.43
C HIS A 888 35.78 -6.35 -38.82
N LYS A 889 35.80 -7.65 -38.47
CA LYS A 889 34.72 -8.40 -37.78
C LYS A 889 33.40 -8.59 -38.54
N ASP A 890 33.11 -7.73 -39.53
CA ASP A 890 31.89 -7.67 -40.33
C ASP A 890 32.21 -7.40 -41.81
N LEU A 891 33.19 -8.14 -42.36
CA LEU A 891 33.58 -8.02 -43.77
C LEU A 891 32.59 -8.76 -44.67
N ALA A 892 31.75 -8.00 -45.35
CA ALA A 892 30.72 -8.48 -46.29
C ALA A 892 30.57 -7.50 -47.46
N ALA A 893 29.92 -7.92 -48.56
CA ALA A 893 29.71 -7.05 -49.73
C ALA A 893 28.97 -5.73 -49.37
N ARG A 894 28.02 -5.78 -48.42
CA ARG A 894 27.30 -4.60 -47.89
C ARG A 894 28.21 -3.54 -47.23
N ASN A 895 29.40 -3.92 -46.77
CA ASN A 895 30.37 -3.05 -46.08
C ASN A 895 31.54 -2.63 -46.99
N CYS A 896 31.45 -2.88 -48.29
CA CYS A 896 32.35 -2.32 -49.30
C CYS A 896 31.59 -1.32 -50.18
N LEU A 897 32.13 -0.11 -50.38
CA LEU A 897 31.55 0.91 -51.26
C LEU A 897 32.17 0.88 -52.66
N VAL A 898 31.44 1.31 -53.69
CA VAL A 898 31.88 1.32 -55.09
C VAL A 898 31.71 2.70 -55.72
N SER A 899 32.74 3.23 -56.37
CA SER A 899 32.66 4.50 -57.10
C SER A 899 32.23 4.34 -58.58
N ALA A 900 31.86 5.44 -59.24
CA ALA A 900 31.58 5.45 -60.69
C ALA A 900 32.77 4.95 -61.55
N GLN A 901 34.00 5.08 -61.06
CA GLN A 901 35.22 4.56 -61.69
C GLN A 901 35.45 3.06 -61.40
N ARG A 902 34.50 2.39 -60.71
CA ARG A 902 34.56 0.98 -60.26
C ARG A 902 35.69 0.73 -59.24
N GLN A 903 36.08 1.76 -58.51
CA GLN A 903 37.01 1.65 -57.39
C GLN A 903 36.25 1.17 -56.15
N VAL A 904 36.72 0.10 -55.51
CA VAL A 904 36.08 -0.48 -54.32
C VAL A 904 36.81 -0.02 -53.06
N LYS A 905 36.08 0.42 -52.04
CA LYS A 905 36.61 0.85 -50.74
C LYS A 905 35.97 0.09 -49.57
N VAL A 906 36.80 -0.53 -48.73
CA VAL A 906 36.36 -1.23 -47.52
C VAL A 906 35.96 -0.22 -46.43
N SER A 907 34.84 -0.46 -45.76
CA SER A 907 34.28 0.37 -44.69
C SER A 907 33.92 -0.48 -43.47
N ALA A 908 34.52 -0.20 -42.31
CA ALA A 908 34.19 -0.95 -41.08
C ALA A 908 32.81 -0.60 -40.49
N LEU A 909 32.20 0.50 -40.96
CA LEU A 909 31.32 1.32 -40.14
C LEU A 909 29.84 0.88 -40.09
N GLY A 910 29.48 -0.30 -40.62
CA GLY A 910 28.11 -0.81 -40.59
C GLY A 910 27.08 0.21 -41.12
N LEU A 911 27.37 0.80 -42.29
CA LEU A 911 26.80 2.09 -42.73
C LEU A 911 25.27 2.11 -42.86
N SER A 912 24.65 0.94 -43.02
CA SER A 912 23.20 0.77 -43.09
C SER A 912 22.80 -0.56 -42.42
N LYS A 913 23.10 -0.72 -41.13
CA LYS A 913 22.73 -1.94 -40.36
C LYS A 913 21.21 -2.13 -40.31
N ASP A 914 20.44 -1.06 -40.37
CA ASP A 914 18.98 -1.09 -40.52
C ASP A 914 18.51 -1.63 -41.89
N VAL A 915 19.11 -1.16 -42.99
CA VAL A 915 18.81 -1.64 -44.36
C VAL A 915 19.14 -3.12 -44.55
N TYR A 916 20.17 -3.61 -43.85
CA TYR A 916 20.62 -5.01 -43.90
C TYR A 916 20.31 -5.80 -42.63
N ASN A 917 19.28 -5.42 -41.85
CA ASN A 917 19.01 -6.03 -40.55
C ASN A 917 18.77 -7.55 -40.60
N SER A 918 18.20 -8.06 -41.70
CA SER A 918 18.02 -9.50 -41.95
C SER A 918 19.32 -10.28 -42.27
N GLU A 919 20.47 -9.59 -42.32
CA GLU A 919 21.79 -10.20 -42.47
C GLU A 919 22.56 -10.32 -41.13
N TYR A 920 21.94 -9.91 -40.01
CA TYR A 920 22.46 -10.03 -38.65
C TYR A 920 21.54 -10.90 -37.77
N TYR A 921 22.15 -11.78 -37.00
CA TYR A 921 21.47 -12.70 -36.07
C TYR A 921 21.82 -12.33 -34.62
N HIS A 922 20.86 -12.42 -33.71
CA HIS A 922 21.05 -12.01 -32.31
C HIS A 922 21.56 -13.18 -31.44
N PHE A 923 22.87 -13.22 -31.20
CA PHE A 923 23.56 -14.27 -30.46
C PHE A 923 24.31 -13.72 -29.24
N ARG A 924 24.19 -14.40 -28.09
CA ARG A 924 24.86 -14.03 -26.82
C ARG A 924 24.80 -12.52 -26.49
N GLN A 925 23.60 -11.92 -26.61
CA GLN A 925 23.31 -10.49 -26.36
C GLN A 925 23.94 -9.50 -27.35
N ALA A 926 24.44 -9.97 -28.50
CA ALA A 926 24.97 -9.13 -29.57
C ALA A 926 24.33 -9.45 -30.93
N TRP A 927 24.20 -8.44 -31.79
CA TRP A 927 23.83 -8.62 -33.20
C TRP A 927 25.09 -8.92 -34.02
N VAL A 928 25.16 -10.12 -34.59
CA VAL A 928 26.37 -10.64 -35.25
C VAL A 928 26.10 -11.11 -36.70
N PRO A 929 27.03 -10.92 -37.64
CA PRO A 929 26.84 -11.28 -39.05
C PRO A 929 27.08 -12.78 -39.29
N LEU A 930 26.30 -13.65 -38.60
CA LEU A 930 26.53 -15.10 -38.45
C LEU A 930 27.03 -15.80 -39.71
N ARG A 931 26.38 -15.55 -40.86
CA ARG A 931 26.65 -16.20 -42.16
C ARG A 931 28.00 -15.82 -42.81
N TRP A 932 28.71 -14.84 -42.25
CA TRP A 932 30.08 -14.44 -42.62
C TRP A 932 31.12 -14.80 -41.56
N MET A 933 30.71 -15.24 -40.36
CA MET A 933 31.61 -15.50 -39.24
C MET A 933 32.34 -16.84 -39.38
N SER A 934 33.57 -16.89 -38.86
CA SER A 934 34.33 -18.13 -38.69
C SER A 934 33.95 -18.87 -37.40
N PRO A 935 34.20 -20.19 -37.30
CA PRO A 935 33.86 -20.99 -36.12
C PRO A 935 34.44 -20.43 -34.81
N GLU A 936 35.69 -19.99 -34.77
CA GLU A 936 36.31 -19.43 -33.56
C GLU A 936 35.70 -18.08 -33.14
N ALA A 937 35.31 -17.24 -34.11
CA ALA A 937 34.68 -15.95 -33.81
C ALA A 937 33.26 -16.10 -33.23
N ILE A 938 32.52 -17.16 -33.59
CA ILE A 938 31.17 -17.43 -33.05
C ILE A 938 31.20 -18.31 -31.78
N LEU A 939 32.10 -19.29 -31.68
CA LEU A 939 32.22 -20.17 -30.51
C LEU A 939 32.91 -19.50 -29.32
N GLU A 940 34.07 -18.90 -29.56
CA GLU A 940 35.03 -18.46 -28.53
C GLU A 940 35.04 -16.93 -28.41
N GLY A 941 34.72 -16.22 -29.50
CA GLY A 941 34.75 -14.75 -29.57
C GLY A 941 36.06 -14.20 -30.17
N ASP A 942 36.91 -15.08 -30.70
CA ASP A 942 38.29 -14.79 -31.12
C ASP A 942 38.37 -14.11 -32.49
N PHE A 943 37.93 -12.84 -32.54
CA PHE A 943 38.07 -11.99 -33.71
C PHE A 943 39.54 -11.70 -34.04
N SER A 944 39.96 -12.05 -35.25
CA SER A 944 41.34 -11.90 -35.73
C SER A 944 41.39 -11.59 -37.24
N THR A 945 42.55 -11.20 -37.76
CA THR A 945 42.72 -11.07 -39.23
C THR A 945 42.49 -12.40 -39.97
N LYS A 946 42.52 -13.55 -39.27
CA LYS A 946 42.16 -14.86 -39.82
C LYS A 946 40.66 -15.16 -39.79
N SER A 947 39.87 -14.55 -38.89
CA SER A 947 38.40 -14.55 -39.00
C SER A 947 37.94 -13.64 -40.15
N ASP A 948 38.60 -12.50 -40.35
CA ASP A 948 38.36 -11.63 -41.51
C ASP A 948 38.68 -12.35 -42.84
N VAL A 949 39.71 -13.20 -42.91
CA VAL A 949 40.00 -14.02 -44.10
C VAL A 949 38.87 -15.01 -44.42
N TRP A 950 38.23 -15.61 -43.42
CA TRP A 950 37.05 -16.46 -43.62
C TRP A 950 35.89 -15.65 -44.21
N ALA A 951 35.60 -14.49 -43.62
CA ALA A 951 34.58 -13.55 -44.08
C ALA A 951 34.87 -13.05 -45.52
N PHE A 952 36.13 -12.79 -45.86
CA PHE A 952 36.55 -12.49 -47.23
C PHE A 952 36.26 -13.64 -48.21
N GLY A 953 36.40 -14.90 -47.78
CA GLY A 953 35.98 -16.06 -48.57
C GLY A 953 34.48 -16.03 -48.91
N VAL A 954 33.65 -15.63 -47.93
CA VAL A 954 32.20 -15.44 -48.13
C VAL A 954 31.91 -14.22 -49.04
N LEU A 955 32.63 -13.11 -48.88
CA LEU A 955 32.53 -11.94 -49.75
C LEU A 955 32.91 -12.27 -51.20
N MET A 956 33.96 -13.07 -51.43
CA MET A 956 34.28 -13.60 -52.77
C MET A 956 33.12 -14.41 -53.34
N TRP A 957 32.43 -15.22 -52.52
CA TRP A 957 31.25 -15.96 -52.95
C TRP A 957 30.11 -15.00 -53.36
N GLU A 958 29.79 -13.98 -52.53
CA GLU A 958 28.80 -12.93 -52.85
C GLU A 958 29.11 -12.23 -54.18
N VAL A 959 30.38 -11.85 -54.44
CA VAL A 959 30.79 -11.20 -55.70
C VAL A 959 30.54 -12.10 -56.93
N PHE A 960 30.68 -13.42 -56.77
CA PHE A 960 30.43 -14.36 -57.86
C PHE A 960 28.94 -14.68 -58.04
N THR A 961 28.15 -14.78 -56.97
CA THR A 961 26.68 -14.97 -57.02
C THR A 961 25.87 -13.70 -57.28
N HIS A 962 26.50 -12.53 -57.40
CA HIS A 962 25.86 -11.21 -57.58
C HIS A 962 25.13 -10.67 -56.33
N GLY A 963 25.59 -11.04 -55.13
CA GLY A 963 25.05 -10.55 -53.87
C GLY A 963 23.88 -11.36 -53.31
N GLU A 964 23.83 -12.66 -53.61
CA GLU A 964 22.93 -13.62 -52.93
C GLU A 964 23.24 -13.70 -51.42
N MET A 965 22.29 -14.26 -50.66
CA MET A 965 22.44 -14.48 -49.22
C MET A 965 23.23 -15.78 -48.96
N PRO A 966 24.40 -15.72 -48.28
CA PRO A 966 25.14 -16.93 -47.94
C PRO A 966 24.29 -17.87 -47.06
N HIS A 967 24.30 -19.16 -47.39
CA HIS A 967 23.44 -20.19 -46.77
C HIS A 967 21.93 -19.87 -46.85
N GLY A 968 21.47 -19.07 -47.82
CA GLY A 968 20.10 -18.51 -47.85
C GLY A 968 18.93 -19.50 -47.89
N GLY A 969 19.18 -20.80 -48.08
CA GLY A 969 18.18 -21.88 -47.96
C GLY A 969 18.17 -22.61 -46.61
N GLN A 970 18.99 -22.20 -45.64
CA GLN A 970 19.07 -22.73 -44.28
C GLN A 970 18.61 -21.67 -43.26
N ALA A 971 17.98 -22.10 -42.17
CA ALA A 971 17.65 -21.23 -41.03
C ALA A 971 18.93 -20.82 -40.25
N ASP A 972 18.89 -19.70 -39.51
CA ASP A 972 20.09 -19.23 -38.80
C ASP A 972 20.60 -20.22 -37.74
N ASP A 973 19.70 -20.91 -37.03
CA ASP A 973 20.08 -21.94 -36.05
C ASP A 973 20.72 -23.17 -36.71
N GLU A 974 20.36 -23.48 -37.97
CA GLU A 974 21.01 -24.54 -38.76
C GLU A 974 22.41 -24.10 -39.20
N VAL A 975 22.56 -22.85 -39.67
CA VAL A 975 23.87 -22.28 -40.03
C VAL A 975 24.79 -22.20 -38.81
N LEU A 976 24.25 -21.84 -37.64
CA LEU A 976 24.96 -21.87 -36.37
C LEU A 976 25.41 -23.29 -36.02
N ALA A 977 24.52 -24.28 -36.10
CA ALA A 977 24.87 -25.69 -35.84
C ALA A 977 25.92 -26.23 -36.83
N ASP A 978 25.83 -25.89 -38.12
CA ASP A 978 26.81 -26.28 -39.13
C ASP A 978 28.16 -25.55 -38.94
N LEU A 979 28.18 -24.30 -38.47
CA LEU A 979 29.42 -23.60 -38.10
C LEU A 979 30.08 -24.27 -36.87
N GLN A 980 29.30 -24.57 -35.83
CA GLN A 980 29.77 -25.25 -34.62
C GLN A 980 30.28 -26.67 -34.91
N ALA A 981 29.64 -27.40 -35.83
CA ALA A 981 30.07 -28.71 -36.29
C ALA A 981 31.21 -28.66 -37.35
N GLY A 982 31.67 -27.46 -37.74
CA GLY A 982 32.69 -27.26 -38.77
C GLY A 982 32.25 -27.63 -40.20
N LYS A 983 30.96 -27.89 -40.41
CA LYS A 983 30.35 -28.35 -41.67
C LYS A 983 29.98 -27.22 -42.63
N ALA A 984 29.68 -26.02 -42.12
CA ALA A 984 29.24 -24.88 -42.93
C ALA A 984 30.23 -24.60 -44.08
N ARG A 985 29.81 -24.85 -45.32
CA ARG A 985 30.54 -24.51 -46.56
C ARG A 985 29.54 -24.10 -47.64
N LEU A 986 29.93 -23.11 -48.43
CA LEU A 986 29.14 -22.63 -49.56
C LEU A 986 29.50 -23.39 -50.85
N PRO A 987 28.55 -23.65 -51.76
CA PRO A 987 28.81 -24.33 -53.03
C PRO A 987 29.61 -23.44 -54.00
N GLN A 988 30.23 -24.04 -55.03
CA GLN A 988 30.89 -23.29 -56.10
C GLN A 988 29.87 -22.46 -56.89
N PRO A 989 30.01 -21.13 -56.99
CA PRO A 989 29.09 -20.31 -57.78
C PRO A 989 29.15 -20.64 -59.28
N GLU A 990 28.02 -20.50 -59.97
CA GLU A 990 27.95 -20.67 -61.42
C GLU A 990 28.90 -19.67 -62.13
N GLY A 991 29.65 -20.16 -63.11
CA GLY A 991 30.67 -19.36 -63.82
C GLY A 991 31.91 -18.96 -62.99
N CYS A 992 32.07 -19.44 -61.76
CA CYS A 992 33.27 -19.20 -60.95
C CYS A 992 34.42 -20.15 -61.35
N PRO A 993 35.60 -19.65 -61.79
CA PRO A 993 36.76 -20.49 -62.08
C PRO A 993 37.23 -21.31 -60.88
N SER A 994 37.48 -22.61 -61.07
CA SER A 994 37.82 -23.54 -59.98
C SER A 994 39.16 -23.25 -59.28
N LYS A 995 40.02 -22.37 -59.81
CA LYS A 995 41.19 -21.82 -59.11
C LYS A 995 40.77 -20.86 -57.98
N LEU A 996 39.73 -20.06 -58.21
CA LEU A 996 39.19 -19.09 -57.25
C LEU A 996 38.32 -19.77 -56.20
N TYR A 997 37.51 -20.76 -56.56
CA TYR A 997 36.77 -21.56 -55.57
C TYR A 997 37.72 -22.31 -54.63
N ARG A 998 38.85 -22.84 -55.14
CA ARG A 998 39.93 -23.39 -54.28
C ARG A 998 40.57 -22.35 -53.36
N LEU A 999 40.58 -21.07 -53.72
CA LEU A 999 41.02 -20.00 -52.82
C LEU A 999 39.97 -19.74 -51.73
N MET A 1000 38.68 -19.65 -52.07
CA MET A 1000 37.57 -19.55 -51.11
C MET A 1000 37.62 -20.72 -50.09
N GLN A 1001 37.83 -21.95 -50.56
CA GLN A 1001 37.97 -23.14 -49.70
C GLN A 1001 39.17 -23.05 -48.74
N ARG A 1002 40.30 -22.45 -49.15
CA ARG A 1002 41.44 -22.17 -48.25
C ARG A 1002 41.11 -21.10 -47.21
N CYS A 1003 40.32 -20.09 -47.56
CA CYS A 1003 39.80 -19.11 -46.60
C CYS A 1003 38.88 -19.76 -45.56
N TRP A 1004 38.15 -20.82 -45.94
CA TRP A 1004 37.29 -21.61 -45.05
C TRP A 1004 37.98 -22.85 -44.43
N ALA A 1005 39.29 -22.80 -44.21
CA ALA A 1005 39.96 -23.81 -43.39
C ALA A 1005 39.53 -23.67 -41.91
N LEU A 1006 39.31 -24.79 -41.21
CA LEU A 1006 38.81 -24.75 -39.82
C LEU A 1006 39.86 -24.12 -38.89
N SER A 1007 41.10 -24.62 -38.93
CA SER A 1007 42.26 -24.00 -38.27
C SER A 1007 42.52 -22.59 -38.84
N PRO A 1008 42.53 -21.52 -38.00
CA PRO A 1008 42.91 -20.18 -38.44
C PRO A 1008 44.35 -20.08 -38.96
N LYS A 1009 45.23 -21.03 -38.62
CA LYS A 1009 46.63 -21.07 -39.07
C LYS A 1009 46.77 -21.50 -40.53
N ASP A 1010 45.81 -22.28 -41.03
CA ASP A 1010 45.88 -22.92 -42.36
C ASP A 1010 45.26 -22.02 -43.45
N ARG A 1011 44.49 -21.00 -43.02
CA ARG A 1011 43.96 -19.93 -43.87
C ARG A 1011 45.12 -19.04 -44.37
N PRO A 1012 45.10 -18.53 -45.61
CA PRO A 1012 46.13 -17.62 -46.13
C PRO A 1012 46.21 -16.28 -45.37
N SER A 1013 47.23 -15.46 -45.63
CA SER A 1013 47.26 -14.03 -45.31
C SER A 1013 46.58 -13.19 -46.40
N PHE A 1014 46.19 -11.95 -46.09
CA PHE A 1014 45.65 -11.04 -47.10
C PHE A 1014 46.67 -10.70 -48.21
N SER A 1015 47.96 -10.66 -47.91
CA SER A 1015 49.04 -10.54 -48.91
C SER A 1015 49.09 -11.73 -49.87
N GLU A 1016 49.00 -12.97 -49.37
CA GLU A 1016 48.89 -14.16 -50.21
C GLU A 1016 47.63 -14.13 -51.09
N ILE A 1017 46.50 -13.68 -50.55
CA ILE A 1017 45.24 -13.53 -51.29
C ILE A 1017 45.39 -12.49 -52.40
N ALA A 1018 45.89 -11.29 -52.08
CA ALA A 1018 46.08 -10.20 -53.04
C ALA A 1018 46.99 -10.63 -54.20
N ASN A 1019 48.13 -11.26 -53.89
CA ASN A 1019 49.02 -11.84 -54.89
C ASN A 1019 48.32 -12.93 -55.72
N THR A 1020 47.64 -13.90 -55.09
CA THR A 1020 46.92 -14.99 -55.80
C THR A 1020 45.83 -14.47 -56.75
N LEU A 1021 45.20 -13.34 -56.42
CA LEU A 1021 44.21 -12.66 -57.26
C LEU A 1021 44.82 -11.75 -58.33
N GLY A 1022 46.03 -11.22 -58.10
CA GLY A 1022 46.81 -10.47 -59.09
C GLY A 1022 47.48 -11.36 -60.15
N ASP A 1023 48.01 -12.51 -59.75
CA ASP A 1023 48.74 -13.49 -60.56
C ASP A 1023 47.84 -14.33 -61.51
N ASN A 1024 46.73 -13.77 -61.99
CA ASN A 1024 45.76 -14.52 -62.80
C ASN A 1024 45.69 -13.97 -64.24
N PRO A 1025 46.23 -14.69 -65.24
CA PRO A 1025 46.29 -14.22 -66.63
C PRO A 1025 44.93 -14.29 -67.33
N ALA A 1026 44.91 -13.82 -68.59
CA ALA A 1026 43.87 -14.19 -69.54
C ALA A 1026 43.90 -15.70 -69.85
N ASP A 1027 42.89 -16.16 -70.58
CA ASP A 1027 42.75 -17.52 -71.12
C ASP A 1027 42.64 -18.67 -70.10
N SER A 1028 41.41 -18.88 -69.62
CA SER A 1028 40.80 -20.22 -69.69
C SER A 1028 39.47 -20.10 -70.41
N LYS A 1029 39.21 -21.00 -71.37
CA LYS A 1029 37.97 -21.03 -72.17
C LYS A 1029 36.80 -21.57 -71.32
N PRO A 1030 35.54 -21.24 -71.70
CA PRO A 1030 34.34 -21.63 -70.94
C PRO A 1030 34.17 -23.14 -70.81
#